data_AF-A0A2P9AU42-F1
#
_entry.id   AF-A0A2P9AU42-F1
#
_cell.length_a   1.000
_cell.length_b   1.000
_cell.length_c   1.000
_cell.angle_alpha   90.00
_cell.angle_beta   90.00
_cell.angle_gamma   90.00
#
_symmetry.space_group_name_H-M   'P 1'
#
loop_
_entity.id
_entity.type
_entity.pdbx_description
1 polymer ?
#
loop_
_entity_poly.entity_id
_entity_poly.type
_entity_poly.pdbx_seq_one_letter_code
_entity_poly.pdbx_strand_id
1 'polypeptide(L)'
;MRVAREEAAAAADALQAARERVGEERAVPEPARARLVSALSTAKASGYMKETKAAREAADAGTIRWEAAITRLHPWSGDAQALARIAIPNAGQLGAWKALAAELGKSRGVLSERLAEHQGNHDLLSARLEALRASVDVTDDDAADVIRRARDESWARHRDDLTGDTADDFAAALAQDDRVAEGRLANARELVEIRSTSRNIAETAATIAHARDQLARNGSDREAVLLEIRAAARDLLGPRQETSPEQLIEMIEDRIAARVDALAAWEEIELSRKKTERAVDEEGRIRLELSGALASVGVGSDPGDSLETVMAVAELFLERQFKVDAERTEALKTVGTRQEDLAGRRRAIEVAERREDEWLAGVAEALKGTWLENGISAPGVGGVLDQLAELSKCLQDRDAMQLRIDKMEADRDNFLVEVTAVAAEAGEAADDNEPEQLAIRLAERLERAERTREAKASLVNDLQRLQDGREILDAEISAHERRKNEVLSVFGVATLSEVVQRDELLRDRDRLRTTVAELEEQVSSELAVEGFEQARSILDAVDLDSLAIEKAEAEQRLHASDEAIRQQLIRQTRATDKLDAIGGDSAVARIDAERRTVLLEIEEKAVRYIELKLGIMSAGNALRLYRERHRSGMMERASDAFALMTRGQYSGLTTQPVKGGEVLIALQRDGQSKVADALSKGARFQLYLALRLAGYYEFAQFRPSVPFIADDIMETFDHVRSEEVFRLFGEMASAGQVIYLTHHQHLCEIAKAVVPSVAIHELR
;
A
#
# COMPACT_ATOMS: atom_id res chain seq x y z
N MET A 1 98.98 87.74 -18.14
CA MET A 1 98.91 89.22 -18.28
C MET A 1 98.28 89.69 -19.61
N ARG A 2 98.74 89.23 -20.79
CA ARG A 2 98.15 89.62 -22.10
C ARG A 2 96.67 89.23 -22.29
N VAL A 3 96.28 88.04 -21.82
CA VAL A 3 94.89 87.53 -21.85
C VAL A 3 93.94 88.33 -20.96
N ALA A 4 94.43 88.89 -19.85
CA ALA A 4 93.59 89.59 -18.87
C ALA A 4 93.04 90.94 -19.37
N ARG A 5 93.68 91.56 -20.37
CA ARG A 5 93.26 92.88 -20.92
C ARG A 5 92.12 92.79 -21.94
N GLU A 6 92.07 91.74 -22.76
CA GLU A 6 90.99 91.53 -23.74
C GLU A 6 89.70 91.03 -23.07
N GLU A 7 89.85 90.21 -22.03
CA GLU A 7 88.77 89.65 -21.26
C GLU A 7 87.99 90.69 -20.40
N ALA A 8 88.66 91.75 -19.94
CA ALA A 8 88.03 92.79 -19.13
C ALA A 8 87.04 93.67 -19.93
N ALA A 9 87.21 93.77 -21.24
CA ALA A 9 86.31 94.53 -22.12
C ALA A 9 85.01 93.76 -22.41
N ALA A 10 85.11 92.45 -22.72
CA ALA A 10 83.95 91.60 -23.01
C ALA A 10 83.02 91.39 -21.79
N ALA A 11 83.57 91.40 -20.56
CA ALA A 11 82.79 91.27 -19.34
C ALA A 11 81.92 92.50 -19.03
N ALA A 12 82.24 93.67 -19.60
CA ALA A 12 81.49 94.91 -19.33
C ALA A 12 80.15 94.92 -20.06
N ASP A 13 80.13 94.47 -21.32
CA ASP A 13 78.93 94.40 -22.14
C ASP A 13 77.96 93.32 -21.67
N ALA A 14 78.48 92.18 -21.19
CA ALA A 14 77.68 91.06 -20.68
C ALA A 14 76.93 91.38 -19.37
N LEU A 15 77.47 92.29 -18.54
CA LEU A 15 76.84 92.70 -17.28
C LEU A 15 75.64 93.62 -17.50
N GLN A 16 75.68 94.47 -18.52
CA GLN A 16 74.60 95.41 -18.83
C GLN A 16 73.33 94.67 -19.27
N ALA A 17 73.46 93.64 -20.12
CA ALA A 17 72.34 92.82 -20.62
C ALA A 17 71.66 91.94 -19.55
N ALA A 18 72.36 91.60 -18.45
CA ALA A 18 71.82 90.78 -17.37
C ALA A 18 70.92 91.58 -16.41
N ARG A 19 71.16 92.89 -16.25
CA ARG A 19 70.40 93.75 -15.32
C ARG A 19 68.98 94.10 -15.80
N GLU A 20 68.72 94.02 -17.09
CA GLU A 20 67.41 94.39 -17.70
C GLU A 20 66.33 93.29 -17.57
N ARG A 21 66.67 92.10 -17.06
CA ARG A 21 65.80 90.90 -17.06
C ARG A 21 65.13 90.53 -15.72
N VAL A 22 65.31 91.31 -14.65
CA VAL A 22 64.69 91.00 -13.35
C VAL A 22 63.34 91.72 -13.24
N GLY A 23 62.25 91.01 -13.48
CA GLY A 23 60.88 91.50 -13.26
C GLY A 23 60.46 91.42 -11.79
N GLU A 24 59.65 92.39 -11.35
CA GLU A 24 59.12 92.50 -9.99
C GLU A 24 57.77 91.77 -9.86
N GLU A 25 57.77 90.50 -9.45
CA GLU A 25 56.56 89.87 -8.88
C GLU A 25 56.81 89.40 -7.43
N ARG A 26 55.81 89.64 -6.57
CA ARG A 26 55.87 89.44 -5.12
C ARG A 26 55.49 87.99 -4.77
N ALA A 27 56.42 87.27 -4.15
CA ALA A 27 56.21 85.90 -3.68
C ALA A 27 55.24 85.83 -2.49
N VAL A 28 54.42 84.78 -2.46
CA VAL A 28 53.47 84.47 -1.39
C VAL A 28 54.19 83.82 -0.18
N PRO A 29 53.79 84.08 1.07
CA PRO A 29 54.45 83.50 2.26
C PRO A 29 54.34 81.96 2.34
N GLU A 30 55.47 81.30 2.62
CA GLU A 30 55.62 79.83 2.75
C GLU A 30 54.62 79.13 3.70
N PRO A 31 54.23 79.71 4.86
CA PRO A 31 53.30 79.06 5.80
C PRO A 31 51.87 78.93 5.26
N ALA A 32 51.42 79.88 4.43
CA ALA A 32 50.09 79.86 3.82
C ALA A 32 49.99 78.77 2.73
N ARG A 33 51.10 78.54 2.01
CA ARG A 33 51.24 77.50 1.00
C ARG A 33 51.20 76.09 1.60
N ALA A 34 51.90 75.87 2.72
CA ALA A 34 51.94 74.57 3.39
C ALA A 34 50.55 74.13 3.88
N ARG A 35 49.73 75.07 4.38
CA ARG A 35 48.33 74.80 4.77
C ARG A 35 47.46 74.39 3.59
N LEU A 36 47.62 75.05 2.43
CA LEU A 36 46.88 74.70 1.20
C LEU A 36 47.27 73.32 0.67
N VAL A 37 48.56 72.95 0.72
CA VAL A 37 49.04 71.62 0.32
C VAL A 37 48.47 70.53 1.23
N SER A 38 48.44 70.77 2.53
CA SER A 38 47.89 69.82 3.51
C SER A 38 46.38 69.62 3.31
N ALA A 39 45.59 70.69 3.23
CA ALA A 39 44.15 70.61 2.99
C ALA A 39 43.80 69.91 1.66
N LEU A 40 44.57 70.17 0.60
CA LEU A 40 44.40 69.50 -0.70
C LEU A 40 44.74 68.00 -0.63
N SER A 41 45.75 67.62 0.16
CA SER A 41 46.11 66.20 0.36
C SER A 41 45.03 65.43 1.14
N THR A 42 44.43 66.05 2.16
CA THR A 42 43.30 65.49 2.92
C THR A 42 42.08 65.30 2.02
N ALA A 43 41.77 66.28 1.16
CA ALA A 43 40.69 66.17 0.18
C ALA A 43 40.91 65.03 -0.83
N LYS A 44 42.15 64.86 -1.33
CA LYS A 44 42.51 63.75 -2.24
C LYS A 44 42.46 62.37 -1.60
N ALA A 45 42.78 62.28 -0.31
CA ALA A 45 42.75 61.03 0.44
C ALA A 45 41.34 60.61 0.83
N SER A 46 40.37 61.52 0.81
CA SER A 46 38.99 61.24 1.19
C SER A 46 38.24 60.39 0.15
N GLY A 47 37.55 59.35 0.61
CA GLY A 47 36.78 58.40 -0.22
C GLY A 47 35.34 58.83 -0.53
N TYR A 48 34.94 60.05 -0.13
CA TYR A 48 33.54 60.48 -0.04
C TYR A 48 32.73 60.24 -1.33
N MET A 49 33.30 60.50 -2.52
CA MET A 49 32.59 60.24 -3.78
C MET A 49 32.27 58.76 -4.01
N LYS A 50 33.22 57.87 -3.70
CA LYS A 50 33.01 56.42 -3.83
C LYS A 50 31.98 55.94 -2.81
N GLU A 51 32.04 56.47 -1.59
CA GLU A 51 31.12 56.12 -0.50
C GLU A 51 29.70 56.62 -0.76
N THR A 52 29.54 57.86 -1.24
CA THR A 52 28.24 58.45 -1.62
C THR A 52 27.61 57.69 -2.79
N LYS A 53 28.40 57.35 -3.82
CA LYS A 53 27.92 56.56 -4.96
C LYS A 53 27.49 55.16 -4.53
N ALA A 54 28.32 54.45 -3.77
CA ALA A 54 27.99 53.11 -3.27
C ALA A 54 26.76 53.11 -2.35
N ALA A 55 26.60 54.12 -1.50
CA ALA A 55 25.43 54.28 -0.65
C ALA A 55 24.14 54.55 -1.46
N ARG A 56 24.21 55.34 -2.54
CA ARG A 56 23.06 55.57 -3.44
C ARG A 56 22.69 54.31 -4.22
N GLU A 57 23.66 53.60 -4.78
CA GLU A 57 23.42 52.32 -5.48
C GLU A 57 22.79 51.27 -4.54
N ALA A 58 23.21 51.21 -3.27
CA ALA A 58 22.60 50.35 -2.27
C ALA A 58 21.16 50.78 -1.91
N ALA A 59 20.88 52.09 -1.83
CA ALA A 59 19.53 52.61 -1.60
C ALA A 59 18.58 52.31 -2.79
N ASP A 60 19.05 52.46 -4.03
CA ASP A 60 18.29 52.13 -5.23
C ASP A 60 17.99 50.62 -5.29
N ALA A 61 18.99 49.79 -5.02
CA ALA A 61 18.81 48.34 -4.94
C ALA A 61 17.84 47.93 -3.81
N GLY A 62 17.93 48.59 -2.66
CA GLY A 62 16.98 48.41 -1.55
C GLY A 62 15.56 48.81 -1.94
N THR A 63 15.39 49.90 -2.69
CA THR A 63 14.08 50.39 -3.17
C THR A 63 13.42 49.38 -4.12
N ILE A 64 14.17 48.82 -5.06
CA ILE A 64 13.67 47.78 -5.97
C ILE A 64 13.22 46.54 -5.18
N ARG A 65 13.99 46.11 -4.17
CA ARG A 65 13.63 44.97 -3.32
C ARG A 65 12.39 45.26 -2.48
N TRP A 66 12.27 46.47 -1.95
CA TRP A 66 11.08 46.93 -1.22
C TRP A 66 9.83 46.87 -2.12
N GLU A 67 9.88 47.42 -3.33
CA GLU A 67 8.75 47.39 -4.27
C GLU A 67 8.33 45.96 -4.66
N ALA A 68 9.31 45.09 -4.92
CA ALA A 68 9.06 43.69 -5.22
C ALA A 68 8.40 42.94 -4.05
N ALA A 69 8.89 43.16 -2.81
CA ALA A 69 8.35 42.54 -1.61
C ALA A 69 6.95 43.06 -1.25
N ILE A 70 6.70 44.36 -1.41
CA ILE A 70 5.38 44.98 -1.20
C ILE A 70 4.35 44.47 -2.20
N THR A 71 4.75 44.24 -3.45
CA THR A 71 3.86 43.66 -4.46
C THR A 71 3.37 42.27 -4.07
N ARG A 72 4.22 41.46 -3.41
CA ARG A 72 3.84 40.14 -2.87
C ARG A 72 2.89 40.22 -1.67
N LEU A 73 2.84 41.36 -0.98
CA LEU A 73 1.94 41.60 0.15
C LEU A 73 0.54 42.08 -0.28
N HIS A 74 0.28 42.26 -1.58
CA HIS A 74 -1.02 42.69 -2.09
C HIS A 74 -2.17 41.81 -1.56
N PRO A 75 -3.27 42.37 -1.01
CA PRO A 75 -3.74 43.75 -1.13
C PRO A 75 -3.26 44.73 -0.06
N TRP A 76 -2.31 44.34 0.80
CA TRP A 76 -1.80 45.24 1.83
C TRP A 76 -1.08 46.44 1.20
N SER A 77 -1.35 47.64 1.74
CA SER A 77 -0.65 48.88 1.38
C SER A 77 -0.41 49.72 2.63
N GLY A 78 0.78 50.31 2.75
CA GLY A 78 1.19 51.06 3.94
C GLY A 78 2.69 51.36 3.93
N ASP A 79 3.18 51.98 5.00
CA ASP A 79 4.60 52.24 5.21
C ASP A 79 5.28 51.12 6.04
N ALA A 80 6.60 51.17 6.13
CA ALA A 80 7.38 50.16 6.86
C ALA A 80 7.02 50.10 8.36
N GLN A 81 6.61 51.21 8.97
CA GLN A 81 6.20 51.24 10.38
C GLN A 81 4.85 50.53 10.59
N ALA A 82 3.89 50.74 9.71
CA ALA A 82 2.63 50.01 9.70
C ALA A 82 2.87 48.52 9.47
N LEU A 83 3.76 48.16 8.53
CA LEU A 83 4.13 46.77 8.24
C LEU A 83 4.75 46.07 9.46
N ALA A 84 5.64 46.77 10.18
CA ALA A 84 6.29 46.26 11.38
C ALA A 84 5.31 46.00 12.54
N ARG A 85 4.18 46.72 12.59
CA ARG A 85 3.16 46.57 13.65
C ARG A 85 2.12 45.48 13.40
N ILE A 86 2.08 44.90 12.20
CA ILE A 86 1.15 43.80 11.89
C ILE A 86 1.47 42.59 12.77
N ALA A 87 0.45 42.08 13.46
CA ALA A 87 0.55 40.83 14.19
C ALA A 87 0.68 39.66 13.21
N ILE A 88 1.72 38.84 13.39
CA ILE A 88 1.94 37.60 12.64
C ILE A 88 1.75 36.39 13.55
N PRO A 89 1.11 35.31 13.06
CA PRO A 89 1.14 34.02 13.76
C PRO A 89 2.59 33.54 13.96
N ASN A 90 2.88 32.95 15.11
CA ASN A 90 4.21 32.38 15.35
C ASN A 90 4.40 31.03 14.63
N ALA A 91 5.65 30.59 14.49
CA ALA A 91 5.98 29.34 13.79
C ALA A 91 5.33 28.09 14.42
N GLY A 92 5.14 28.09 15.75
CA GLY A 92 4.45 27.00 16.46
C GLY A 92 2.96 26.92 16.13
N GLN A 93 2.28 28.07 16.04
CA GLN A 93 0.88 28.17 15.62
C GLN A 93 0.68 27.70 14.17
N LEU A 94 1.54 28.15 13.25
CA LEU A 94 1.52 27.68 11.86
C LEU A 94 1.75 26.17 11.76
N GLY A 95 2.72 25.65 12.51
CA GLY A 95 2.98 24.20 12.59
C GLY A 95 1.78 23.41 13.13
N ALA A 96 1.13 23.91 14.18
CA ALA A 96 -0.06 23.30 14.77
C ALA A 96 -1.24 23.29 13.79
N TRP A 97 -1.53 24.41 13.13
CA TRP A 97 -2.59 24.46 12.11
C TRP A 97 -2.29 23.56 10.92
N LYS A 98 -1.03 23.46 10.49
CA LYS A 98 -0.61 22.58 9.39
C LYS A 98 -0.79 21.10 9.73
N ALA A 99 -0.41 20.71 10.95
CA ALA A 99 -0.64 19.36 11.46
C ALA A 99 -2.15 19.04 11.56
N LEU A 100 -2.93 19.95 12.14
CA LEU A 100 -4.37 19.78 12.32
C LEU A 100 -5.11 19.74 10.97
N ALA A 101 -4.75 20.62 10.02
CA ALA A 101 -5.32 20.62 8.68
C ALA A 101 -5.01 19.30 7.93
N ALA A 102 -3.77 18.80 8.03
CA ALA A 102 -3.38 17.52 7.45
C ALA A 102 -4.12 16.33 8.09
N GLU A 103 -4.29 16.34 9.42
CA GLU A 103 -5.04 15.32 10.15
C GLU A 103 -6.52 15.32 9.75
N LEU A 104 -7.15 16.48 9.73
CA LEU A 104 -8.55 16.64 9.29
C LEU A 104 -8.72 16.21 7.83
N GLY A 105 -7.77 16.57 6.95
CA GLY A 105 -7.75 16.17 5.54
C GLY A 105 -7.63 14.65 5.37
N LYS A 106 -6.73 14.00 6.11
CA LYS A 106 -6.57 12.54 6.13
C LYS A 106 -7.82 11.85 6.66
N SER A 107 -8.37 12.33 7.78
CA SER A 107 -9.62 11.82 8.36
C SER A 107 -10.78 11.92 7.38
N ARG A 108 -10.93 13.06 6.69
CA ARG A 108 -11.94 13.23 5.63
C ARG A 108 -11.79 12.20 4.52
N GLY A 109 -10.56 11.96 4.07
CA GLY A 109 -10.26 10.96 3.05
C GLY A 109 -10.73 9.56 3.46
N VAL A 110 -10.30 9.09 4.63
CA VAL A 110 -10.69 7.78 5.18
C VAL A 110 -12.20 7.66 5.38
N LEU A 111 -12.84 8.69 5.93
CA LEU A 111 -14.29 8.68 6.14
C LEU A 111 -15.07 8.69 4.81
N SER A 112 -14.58 9.40 3.79
CA SER A 112 -15.20 9.42 2.47
C SER A 112 -15.09 8.08 1.74
N GLU A 113 -13.96 7.39 1.87
CA GLU A 113 -13.74 6.05 1.31
C GLU A 113 -14.65 5.02 1.99
N ARG A 114 -14.72 5.02 3.33
CA ARG A 114 -15.64 4.15 4.09
C ARG A 114 -17.10 4.42 3.75
N LEU A 115 -17.48 5.69 3.59
CA LEU A 115 -18.84 6.05 3.17
C LEU A 115 -19.16 5.47 1.79
N ALA A 116 -18.23 5.58 0.83
CA ALA A 116 -18.40 5.03 -0.51
C ALA A 116 -18.49 3.49 -0.49
N GLU A 117 -17.68 2.81 0.32
CA GLU A 117 -17.72 1.36 0.52
C GLU A 117 -19.07 0.90 1.08
N HIS A 118 -19.55 1.56 2.15
CA HIS A 118 -20.84 1.22 2.76
C HIS A 118 -22.01 1.51 1.81
N GLN A 119 -21.94 2.59 1.02
CA GLN A 119 -22.93 2.89 -0.02
C GLN A 119 -22.94 1.80 -1.10
N GLY A 120 -21.77 1.37 -1.59
CA GLY A 120 -21.68 0.29 -2.57
C GLY A 120 -22.26 -1.04 -2.04
N ASN A 121 -21.99 -1.37 -0.77
CA ASN A 121 -22.56 -2.56 -0.12
C ASN A 121 -24.08 -2.45 0.05
N HIS A 122 -24.58 -1.28 0.46
CA HIS A 122 -26.02 -1.02 0.57
C HIS A 122 -26.72 -1.17 -0.79
N ASP A 123 -26.14 -0.63 -1.86
CA ASP A 123 -26.70 -0.71 -3.22
C ASP A 123 -26.71 -2.16 -3.73
N LEU A 124 -25.63 -2.92 -3.48
CA LEU A 124 -25.55 -4.35 -3.81
C LEU A 124 -26.63 -5.16 -3.07
N LEU A 125 -26.79 -4.94 -1.77
CA LEU A 125 -27.80 -5.63 -0.96
C LEU A 125 -29.22 -5.24 -1.40
N SER A 126 -29.45 -3.97 -1.74
CA SER A 126 -30.73 -3.47 -2.25
C SER A 126 -31.09 -4.15 -3.58
N ALA A 127 -30.14 -4.21 -4.53
CA ALA A 127 -30.33 -4.91 -5.79
C ALA A 127 -30.58 -6.42 -5.59
N ARG A 128 -29.89 -7.06 -4.63
CA ARG A 128 -30.13 -8.46 -4.26
C ARG A 128 -31.53 -8.66 -3.68
N LEU A 129 -32.00 -7.76 -2.82
CA LEU A 129 -33.34 -7.81 -2.25
C LEU A 129 -34.41 -7.67 -3.35
N GLU A 130 -34.23 -6.75 -4.29
CA GLU A 130 -35.13 -6.60 -5.44
C GLU A 130 -35.16 -7.86 -6.31
N ALA A 131 -34.01 -8.45 -6.61
CA ALA A 131 -33.93 -9.69 -7.36
C ALA A 131 -34.63 -10.86 -6.65
N LEU A 132 -34.45 -11.00 -5.33
CA LEU A 132 -35.13 -12.02 -4.53
C LEU A 132 -36.65 -11.82 -4.54
N ARG A 133 -37.12 -10.59 -4.34
CA ARG A 133 -38.55 -10.24 -4.40
C ARG A 133 -39.17 -10.45 -5.78
N ALA A 134 -38.41 -10.23 -6.85
CA ALA A 134 -38.88 -10.48 -8.22
C ALA A 134 -38.91 -11.98 -8.57
N SER A 135 -38.06 -12.79 -7.92
CA SER A 135 -37.94 -14.23 -8.21
C SER A 135 -39.01 -15.09 -7.55
N VAL A 136 -39.66 -14.60 -6.49
CA VAL A 136 -40.65 -15.37 -5.74
C VAL A 136 -41.87 -14.52 -5.38
N ASP A 137 -43.06 -15.01 -5.75
CA ASP A 137 -44.34 -14.39 -5.35
C ASP A 137 -44.68 -14.82 -3.92
N VAL A 138 -44.09 -14.13 -2.94
CA VAL A 138 -44.32 -14.37 -1.50
C VAL A 138 -44.89 -13.13 -0.84
N THR A 139 -46.01 -13.30 -0.14
CA THR A 139 -46.58 -12.26 0.72
C THR A 139 -45.61 -11.92 1.84
N ASP A 140 -45.25 -10.65 1.99
CA ASP A 140 -44.37 -10.18 3.08
C ASP A 140 -45.03 -10.31 4.47
N ASP A 141 -44.24 -10.07 5.51
CA ASP A 141 -44.68 -10.27 6.90
C ASP A 141 -45.84 -9.34 7.29
N ASP A 142 -45.79 -8.07 6.87
CA ASP A 142 -46.82 -7.09 7.20
C ASP A 142 -48.15 -7.40 6.49
N ALA A 143 -48.11 -7.77 5.20
CA ALA A 143 -49.30 -8.15 4.45
C ALA A 143 -49.90 -9.46 4.97
N ALA A 144 -49.07 -10.43 5.37
CA ALA A 144 -49.56 -11.67 6.00
C ALA A 144 -50.22 -11.41 7.35
N ASP A 145 -49.66 -10.51 8.17
CA ASP A 145 -50.26 -10.10 9.44
C ASP A 145 -51.58 -9.35 9.24
N VAL A 146 -51.70 -8.51 8.22
CA VAL A 146 -52.97 -7.84 7.87
C VAL A 146 -54.04 -8.85 7.47
N ILE A 147 -53.70 -9.85 6.65
CA ILE A 147 -54.63 -10.90 6.23
C ILE A 147 -55.08 -11.75 7.43
N ARG A 148 -54.14 -12.07 8.33
CA ARG A 148 -54.44 -12.80 9.56
C ARG A 148 -55.35 -12.00 10.51
N ARG A 149 -55.12 -10.69 10.66
CA ARG A 149 -56.01 -9.81 11.43
C ARG A 149 -57.41 -9.76 10.82
N ALA A 150 -57.52 -9.65 9.49
CA ALA A 150 -58.80 -9.64 8.81
C ALA A 150 -59.59 -10.96 9.03
N ARG A 151 -58.89 -12.10 9.04
CA ARG A 151 -59.49 -13.39 9.43
C ARG A 151 -59.96 -13.38 10.88
N ASP A 152 -59.14 -12.93 11.81
CA ASP A 152 -59.47 -12.90 13.25
C ASP A 152 -60.65 -11.97 13.55
N GLU A 153 -60.74 -10.84 12.85
CA GLU A 153 -61.88 -9.92 12.92
C GLU A 153 -63.17 -10.54 12.34
N SER A 154 -63.08 -11.26 11.22
CA SER A 154 -64.23 -11.99 10.66
C SER A 154 -64.68 -13.14 11.57
N TRP A 155 -63.74 -13.81 12.25
CA TRP A 155 -64.07 -14.82 13.26
C TRP A 155 -64.79 -14.23 14.46
N ALA A 156 -64.29 -13.10 14.98
CA ALA A 156 -64.92 -12.39 16.08
C ALA A 156 -66.36 -11.97 15.72
N ARG A 157 -66.55 -11.38 14.54
CA ARG A 157 -67.89 -11.01 14.02
C ARG A 157 -68.82 -12.22 13.88
N HIS A 158 -68.34 -13.35 13.36
CA HIS A 158 -69.16 -14.56 13.27
C HIS A 158 -69.56 -15.12 14.63
N ARG A 159 -68.67 -15.10 15.64
CA ARG A 159 -69.02 -15.55 17.00
C ARG A 159 -70.09 -14.71 17.67
N ASP A 160 -70.17 -13.42 17.34
CA ASP A 160 -71.16 -12.51 17.90
C ASP A 160 -72.54 -12.68 17.24
N ASP A 161 -72.58 -12.80 15.90
CA ASP A 161 -73.83 -12.83 15.12
C ASP A 161 -74.37 -14.23 14.81
N LEU A 162 -73.49 -15.23 14.65
CA LEU A 162 -73.80 -16.65 14.36
C LEU A 162 -74.75 -16.87 13.15
N THR A 163 -74.59 -16.08 12.10
CA THR A 163 -75.39 -16.15 10.86
C THR A 163 -74.66 -16.87 9.72
N GLY A 164 -75.40 -17.26 8.67
CA GLY A 164 -74.82 -17.87 7.45
C GLY A 164 -73.88 -16.92 6.71
N ASP A 165 -74.28 -15.66 6.52
CA ASP A 165 -73.47 -14.66 5.81
C ASP A 165 -72.14 -14.38 6.53
N THR A 166 -72.14 -14.30 7.87
CA THR A 166 -70.91 -14.11 8.65
C THR A 166 -70.00 -15.34 8.67
N ALA A 167 -70.57 -16.55 8.51
CA ALA A 167 -69.81 -17.77 8.36
C ALA A 167 -69.08 -17.82 7.01
N ASP A 168 -69.75 -17.41 5.93
CA ASP A 168 -69.18 -17.35 4.58
C ASP A 168 -68.06 -16.31 4.48
N ASP A 169 -68.24 -15.13 5.09
CA ASP A 169 -67.21 -14.09 5.18
C ASP A 169 -65.96 -14.57 5.94
N PHE A 170 -66.15 -15.28 7.06
CA PHE A 170 -65.03 -15.88 7.80
C PHE A 170 -64.36 -17.00 6.99
N ALA A 171 -65.13 -17.87 6.35
CA ALA A 171 -64.60 -18.95 5.52
C ALA A 171 -63.75 -18.41 4.35
N ALA A 172 -64.19 -17.32 3.73
CA ALA A 172 -63.42 -16.64 2.68
C ALA A 172 -62.10 -16.04 3.22
N ALA A 173 -62.13 -15.39 4.39
CA ALA A 173 -60.94 -14.83 5.02
C ALA A 173 -59.97 -15.91 5.49
N LEU A 174 -60.48 -17.03 6.01
CA LEU A 174 -59.67 -18.21 6.40
C LEU A 174 -59.00 -18.84 5.17
N ALA A 175 -59.76 -19.08 4.10
CA ALA A 175 -59.20 -19.63 2.86
C ALA A 175 -58.18 -18.70 2.20
N GLN A 176 -58.22 -17.40 2.47
CA GLN A 176 -57.20 -16.45 2.05
C GLN A 176 -55.93 -16.52 2.93
N ASP A 177 -56.07 -16.59 4.26
CA ASP A 177 -54.92 -16.77 5.18
C ASP A 177 -54.21 -18.11 4.94
N ASP A 178 -54.96 -19.20 4.72
CA ASP A 178 -54.40 -20.53 4.44
C ASP A 178 -53.58 -20.55 3.14
N ARG A 179 -54.08 -19.94 2.06
CA ARG A 179 -53.35 -19.82 0.79
C ARG A 179 -52.05 -19.03 0.94
N VAL A 180 -52.09 -17.95 1.73
CA VAL A 180 -50.91 -17.12 2.02
C VAL A 180 -49.92 -17.88 2.90
N ALA A 181 -50.40 -18.61 3.91
CA ALA A 181 -49.56 -19.43 4.79
C ALA A 181 -48.88 -20.57 4.02
N GLU A 182 -49.60 -21.25 3.13
CA GLU A 182 -49.06 -22.30 2.26
C GLU A 182 -48.00 -21.75 1.30
N GLY A 183 -48.28 -20.61 0.65
CA GLY A 183 -47.31 -19.93 -0.24
C GLY A 183 -46.05 -19.48 0.51
N ARG A 184 -46.18 -18.99 1.75
CA ARG A 184 -45.03 -18.60 2.59
C ARG A 184 -44.23 -19.81 3.09
N LEU A 185 -44.90 -20.94 3.37
CA LEU A 185 -44.23 -22.17 3.80
C LEU A 185 -43.47 -22.84 2.64
N ALA A 186 -44.05 -22.81 1.43
CA ALA A 186 -43.39 -23.30 0.21
C ALA A 186 -42.11 -22.53 -0.11
N ASN A 187 -42.05 -21.24 0.23
CA ASN A 187 -40.94 -20.32 -0.05
C ASN A 187 -40.22 -19.85 1.23
N ALA A 188 -40.17 -20.71 2.25
CA ALA A 188 -39.65 -20.34 3.57
C ALA A 188 -38.16 -19.97 3.54
N ARG A 189 -37.37 -20.57 2.64
CA ARG A 189 -35.93 -20.28 2.51
C ARG A 189 -35.70 -18.87 1.96
N GLU A 190 -36.42 -18.51 0.92
CA GLU A 190 -36.34 -17.22 0.25
C GLU A 190 -36.88 -16.10 1.16
N LEU A 191 -37.91 -16.38 1.96
CA LEU A 191 -38.36 -15.49 3.04
C LEU A 191 -37.28 -15.21 4.08
N VAL A 192 -36.52 -16.23 4.49
CA VAL A 192 -35.39 -16.05 5.43
C VAL A 192 -34.29 -15.20 4.78
N GLU A 193 -33.95 -15.44 3.50
CA GLU A 193 -32.97 -14.61 2.79
C GLU A 193 -33.43 -13.16 2.61
N ILE A 194 -34.71 -12.94 2.31
CA ILE A 194 -35.31 -11.60 2.21
C ILE A 194 -35.22 -10.87 3.56
N ARG A 195 -35.54 -11.55 4.68
CA ARG A 195 -35.43 -10.99 6.03
C ARG A 195 -33.99 -10.66 6.40
N SER A 196 -33.06 -11.56 6.17
CA SER A 196 -31.64 -11.30 6.46
C SER A 196 -31.09 -10.17 5.61
N THR A 197 -31.43 -10.13 4.32
CA THR A 197 -30.97 -9.06 3.41
C THR A 197 -31.56 -7.71 3.80
N SER A 198 -32.86 -7.67 4.18
CA SER A 198 -33.53 -6.46 4.66
C SER A 198 -32.94 -5.94 5.97
N ARG A 199 -32.57 -6.83 6.91
CA ARG A 199 -31.85 -6.45 8.13
C ARG A 199 -30.47 -5.87 7.81
N ASN A 200 -29.70 -6.52 6.94
CA ASN A 200 -28.37 -6.04 6.54
C ASN A 200 -28.45 -4.68 5.82
N ILE A 201 -29.50 -4.42 5.04
CA ILE A 201 -29.77 -3.10 4.45
C ILE A 201 -30.02 -2.05 5.55
N ALA A 202 -30.86 -2.35 6.55
CA ALA A 202 -31.10 -1.43 7.66
C ALA A 202 -29.82 -1.14 8.46
N GLU A 203 -29.00 -2.16 8.73
CA GLU A 203 -27.70 -2.01 9.40
C GLU A 203 -26.73 -1.14 8.57
N THR A 204 -26.58 -1.42 7.27
CA THR A 204 -25.72 -0.63 6.38
C THR A 204 -26.23 0.80 6.18
N ALA A 205 -27.55 1.03 6.18
CA ALA A 205 -28.12 2.37 6.15
C ALA A 205 -27.79 3.16 7.43
N ALA A 206 -27.82 2.51 8.60
CA ALA A 206 -27.43 3.13 9.86
C ALA A 206 -25.92 3.46 9.89
N THR A 207 -25.05 2.59 9.37
CA THR A 207 -23.60 2.88 9.29
C THR A 207 -23.30 4.01 8.30
N ILE A 208 -24.01 4.08 7.17
CA ILE A 208 -23.94 5.21 6.23
C ILE A 208 -24.33 6.52 6.91
N ALA A 209 -25.43 6.55 7.66
CA ALA A 209 -25.88 7.73 8.38
C ALA A 209 -24.81 8.20 9.39
N HIS A 210 -24.24 7.27 10.16
CA HIS A 210 -23.15 7.57 11.08
C HIS A 210 -21.90 8.12 10.39
N ALA A 211 -21.48 7.53 9.27
CA ALA A 211 -20.33 8.01 8.49
C ALA A 211 -20.57 9.42 7.91
N ARG A 212 -21.80 9.74 7.49
CA ARG A 212 -22.19 11.08 7.04
C ARG A 212 -22.11 12.10 8.19
N ASP A 213 -22.57 11.75 9.38
CA ASP A 213 -22.46 12.62 10.55
C ASP A 213 -20.98 12.89 10.93
N GLN A 214 -20.12 11.87 10.85
CA GLN A 214 -18.69 12.03 11.08
C GLN A 214 -18.03 12.96 10.03
N LEU A 215 -18.40 12.82 8.76
CA LEU A 215 -17.94 13.73 7.69
C LEU A 215 -18.42 15.16 7.91
N ALA A 216 -19.67 15.35 8.33
CA ALA A 216 -20.23 16.67 8.63
C ALA A 216 -19.47 17.34 9.78
N ARG A 217 -19.21 16.61 10.89
CA ARG A 217 -18.39 17.10 12.01
C ARG A 217 -16.97 17.48 11.59
N ASN A 218 -16.31 16.61 10.84
CA ASN A 218 -14.97 16.90 10.29
C ASN A 218 -14.98 18.16 9.39
N GLY A 219 -16.05 18.36 8.62
CA GLY A 219 -16.28 19.58 7.85
C GLY A 219 -16.40 20.84 8.73
N SER A 220 -17.20 20.77 9.80
CA SER A 220 -17.34 21.85 10.78
C SER A 220 -16.03 22.17 11.49
N ASP A 221 -15.26 21.15 11.90
CA ASP A 221 -13.94 21.35 12.53
C ASP A 221 -12.97 22.05 11.58
N ARG A 222 -12.96 21.65 10.29
CA ARG A 222 -12.16 22.31 9.26
C ARG A 222 -12.58 23.76 9.04
N GLU A 223 -13.87 24.07 9.10
CA GLU A 223 -14.38 25.44 8.99
C GLU A 223 -14.03 26.29 10.23
N ALA A 224 -14.05 25.69 11.42
CA ALA A 224 -13.59 26.35 12.65
C ALA A 224 -12.10 26.72 12.56
N VAL A 225 -11.26 25.80 12.09
CA VAL A 225 -9.83 26.06 11.85
C VAL A 225 -9.63 27.17 10.81
N LEU A 226 -10.40 27.16 9.72
CA LEU A 226 -10.37 28.26 8.73
C LEU A 226 -10.69 29.62 9.35
N LEU A 227 -11.69 29.69 10.22
CA LEU A 227 -12.07 30.91 10.91
C LEU A 227 -10.97 31.37 11.88
N GLU A 228 -10.35 30.46 12.61
CA GLU A 228 -9.24 30.75 13.52
C GLU A 228 -8.03 31.32 12.76
N ILE A 229 -7.60 30.65 11.68
CA ILE A 229 -6.47 31.11 10.88
C ILE A 229 -6.75 32.49 10.27
N ARG A 230 -7.98 32.71 9.74
CA ARG A 230 -8.38 34.03 9.21
C ARG A 230 -8.40 35.11 10.28
N ALA A 231 -8.82 34.80 11.50
CA ALA A 231 -8.82 35.77 12.60
C ALA A 231 -7.40 36.17 12.98
N ALA A 232 -6.48 35.20 13.03
CA ALA A 232 -5.10 35.42 13.44
C ALA A 232 -4.24 36.13 12.38
N ALA A 233 -4.55 35.97 11.09
CA ALA A 233 -3.81 36.59 9.98
C ALA A 233 -4.65 37.62 9.19
N ARG A 234 -5.68 38.20 9.82
CA ARG A 234 -6.63 39.13 9.19
C ARG A 234 -5.95 40.28 8.44
N ASP A 235 -4.99 40.90 9.11
CA ASP A 235 -4.29 42.09 8.60
C ASP A 235 -3.33 41.77 7.45
N LEU A 236 -2.90 40.51 7.33
CA LEU A 236 -2.08 40.02 6.23
C LEU A 236 -2.90 39.54 5.05
N LEU A 237 -4.05 38.90 5.27
CA LEU A 237 -4.77 38.13 4.24
C LEU A 237 -5.71 38.95 3.35
N GLY A 238 -6.23 40.08 3.83
CA GLY A 238 -7.22 40.87 3.10
C GLY A 238 -8.55 40.11 2.89
N PRO A 239 -9.52 40.69 2.16
CA PRO A 239 -10.89 40.16 2.09
C PRO A 239 -11.09 38.95 1.14
N ARG A 240 -10.04 38.20 0.79
CA ARG A 240 -10.18 37.07 -0.15
C ARG A 240 -10.86 35.86 0.50
N GLN A 241 -11.74 35.22 -0.26
CA GLN A 241 -12.39 33.97 0.12
C GLN A 241 -11.59 32.79 -0.45
N GLU A 242 -10.65 32.27 0.33
CA GLU A 242 -10.01 30.99 0.02
C GLU A 242 -10.74 29.83 0.69
N THR A 243 -10.65 28.66 0.06
CA THR A 243 -11.50 27.50 0.33
C THR A 243 -10.82 26.40 1.16
N SER A 244 -9.51 26.44 1.41
CA SER A 244 -8.80 25.41 2.19
C SER A 244 -7.82 25.97 3.24
N PRO A 245 -7.75 25.39 4.46
CA PRO A 245 -6.75 25.76 5.46
C PRO A 245 -5.32 25.61 4.94
N GLU A 246 -5.03 24.59 4.12
CA GLU A 246 -3.67 24.33 3.65
C GLU A 246 -3.15 25.45 2.72
N GLN A 247 -3.97 25.86 1.75
CA GLN A 247 -3.62 26.99 0.86
C GLN A 247 -3.52 28.30 1.63
N LEU A 248 -4.38 28.48 2.63
CA LEU A 248 -4.41 29.69 3.44
C LEU A 248 -3.15 29.78 4.34
N ILE A 249 -2.70 28.66 4.91
CA ILE A 249 -1.42 28.57 5.65
C ILE A 249 -0.24 28.87 4.73
N GLU A 250 -0.17 28.23 3.55
CA GLU A 250 0.91 28.45 2.58
C GLU A 250 1.01 29.93 2.17
N MET A 251 -0.13 30.58 1.97
CA MET A 251 -0.13 32.00 1.63
C MET A 251 0.23 32.90 2.83
N ILE A 252 -0.10 32.52 4.07
CA ILE A 252 0.41 33.22 5.26
C ILE A 252 1.93 33.09 5.33
N GLU A 253 2.49 31.90 5.11
CA GLU A 253 3.93 31.66 5.10
C GLU A 253 4.61 32.54 4.04
N ASP A 254 4.08 32.60 2.82
CA ASP A 254 4.60 33.46 1.75
C ASP A 254 4.51 34.96 2.10
N ARG A 255 3.41 35.41 2.68
CA ARG A 255 3.24 36.82 3.09
C ARG A 255 4.11 37.18 4.30
N ILE A 256 4.35 36.27 5.24
CA ILE A 256 5.31 36.47 6.33
C ILE A 256 6.72 36.61 5.76
N ALA A 257 7.11 35.75 4.80
CA ALA A 257 8.40 35.87 4.12
C ALA A 257 8.53 37.21 3.37
N ALA A 258 7.53 37.58 2.58
CA ALA A 258 7.50 38.87 1.89
C ALA A 258 7.58 40.07 2.86
N ARG A 259 6.96 39.98 4.04
CA ARG A 259 7.09 40.99 5.10
C ARG A 259 8.51 41.09 5.64
N VAL A 260 9.18 39.96 5.88
CA VAL A 260 10.58 39.94 6.33
C VAL A 260 11.49 40.56 5.26
N ASP A 261 11.31 40.17 4.00
CA ASP A 261 12.06 40.72 2.87
C ASP A 261 11.87 42.25 2.74
N ALA A 262 10.63 42.73 2.88
CA ALA A 262 10.31 44.16 2.84
C ALA A 262 10.97 44.92 4.00
N LEU A 263 10.84 44.44 5.24
CA LEU A 263 11.43 45.13 6.40
C LEU A 263 12.97 45.15 6.34
N ALA A 264 13.60 44.07 5.86
CA ALA A 264 15.05 44.04 5.64
C ALA A 264 15.49 45.02 4.54
N ALA A 265 14.75 45.10 3.44
CA ALA A 265 15.01 46.08 2.38
C ALA A 265 14.85 47.52 2.90
N TRP A 266 13.85 47.78 3.74
CA TRP A 266 13.66 49.09 4.37
C TRP A 266 14.80 49.48 5.32
N GLU A 267 15.28 48.53 6.13
CA GLU A 267 16.43 48.76 7.02
C GLU A 267 17.71 49.08 6.23
N GLU A 268 17.93 48.41 5.08
CA GLU A 268 19.05 48.68 4.19
C GLU A 268 18.95 50.06 3.52
N ILE A 269 17.74 50.51 3.15
CA ILE A 269 17.48 51.88 2.66
C ILE A 269 17.80 52.90 3.76
N GLU A 270 17.32 52.71 4.99
CA GLU A 270 17.58 53.61 6.13
C GLU A 270 19.07 53.69 6.48
N LEU A 271 19.77 52.56 6.48
CA LEU A 271 21.21 52.51 6.69
C LEU A 271 21.96 53.26 5.58
N SER A 272 21.55 53.06 4.33
CA SER A 272 22.15 53.71 3.17
C SER A 272 21.92 55.22 3.20
N ARG A 273 20.72 55.68 3.58
CA ARG A 273 20.41 57.10 3.79
C ARG A 273 21.35 57.74 4.82
N LYS A 274 21.52 57.11 5.98
CA LYS A 274 22.45 57.60 7.03
C LYS A 274 23.90 57.62 6.56
N LYS A 275 24.33 56.67 5.73
CA LYS A 275 25.68 56.68 5.12
C LYS A 275 25.83 57.85 4.14
N THR A 276 24.82 58.11 3.32
CA THR A 276 24.81 59.27 2.41
C THR A 276 24.87 60.59 3.18
N GLU A 277 24.09 60.74 4.25
CA GLU A 277 24.13 61.94 5.12
C GLU A 277 25.53 62.18 5.69
N ARG A 278 26.16 61.14 6.27
CA ARG A 278 27.52 61.23 6.82
C ARG A 278 28.57 61.59 5.76
N ALA A 279 28.48 61.01 4.57
CA ALA A 279 29.41 61.29 3.48
C ALA A 279 29.25 62.71 2.94
N VAL A 280 28.02 63.24 2.91
CA VAL A 280 27.73 64.65 2.55
C VAL A 280 28.23 65.61 3.63
N ASP A 281 28.07 65.27 4.91
CA ASP A 281 28.62 66.08 6.01
C ASP A 281 30.16 66.14 5.95
N GLU A 282 30.81 65.03 5.65
CA GLU A 282 32.28 64.97 5.49
C GLU A 282 32.76 65.77 4.28
N GLU A 283 32.08 65.66 3.12
CA GLU A 283 32.32 66.52 1.96
C GLU A 283 32.21 68.00 2.32
N GLY A 284 31.18 68.37 3.10
CA GLY A 284 30.97 69.73 3.58
C GLY A 284 32.12 70.24 4.46
N ARG A 285 32.67 69.41 5.35
CA ARG A 285 33.79 69.77 6.22
C ARG A 285 35.09 69.96 5.44
N ILE A 286 35.41 69.02 4.54
CA ILE A 286 36.61 69.08 3.70
C ILE A 286 36.56 70.31 2.79
N ARG A 287 35.39 70.61 2.20
CA ARG A 287 35.20 71.81 1.39
C ARG A 287 35.44 73.08 2.20
N LEU A 288 34.90 73.18 3.41
CA LEU A 288 35.09 74.35 4.27
C LEU A 288 36.57 74.57 4.63
N GLU A 289 37.30 73.49 4.94
CA GLU A 289 38.74 73.54 5.26
C GLU A 289 39.58 73.97 4.06
N LEU A 290 39.30 73.42 2.87
CA LEU A 290 40.02 73.74 1.63
C LEU A 290 39.72 75.16 1.14
N SER A 291 38.46 75.62 1.19
CA SER A 291 38.09 77.00 0.89
C SER A 291 38.70 77.99 1.88
N GLY A 292 38.80 77.63 3.16
CA GLY A 292 39.49 78.43 4.18
C GLY A 292 41.00 78.53 3.91
N ALA A 293 41.63 77.44 3.46
CA ALA A 293 43.03 77.45 3.06
C ALA A 293 43.27 78.30 1.81
N LEU A 294 42.40 78.24 0.79
CA LEU A 294 42.47 79.08 -0.42
C LEU A 294 42.33 80.58 -0.11
N ALA A 295 41.39 80.94 0.77
CA ALA A 295 41.20 82.31 1.20
C ALA A 295 42.44 82.89 1.90
N SER A 296 43.20 82.06 2.63
CA SER A 296 44.45 82.46 3.28
C SER A 296 45.57 82.84 2.29
N VAL A 297 45.41 82.45 1.02
CA VAL A 297 46.34 82.77 -0.07
C VAL A 297 45.76 83.79 -1.07
N GLY A 298 44.63 84.42 -0.72
CA GLY A 298 44.02 85.50 -1.50
C GLY A 298 43.20 85.03 -2.70
N VAL A 299 42.87 83.74 -2.78
CA VAL A 299 41.96 83.18 -3.80
C VAL A 299 40.59 82.96 -3.17
N GLY A 300 39.58 83.66 -3.66
CA GLY A 300 38.19 83.44 -3.25
C GLY A 300 37.62 82.16 -3.87
N SER A 301 36.80 81.44 -3.12
CA SER A 301 35.96 80.34 -3.61
C SER A 301 34.51 80.72 -3.35
N ASP A 302 33.64 80.46 -4.32
CA ASP A 302 32.22 80.79 -4.20
C ASP A 302 31.50 79.73 -3.33
N PRO A 303 30.50 80.10 -2.51
CA PRO A 303 29.79 79.16 -1.63
C PRO A 303 29.07 78.01 -2.36
N GLY A 304 28.90 78.12 -3.69
CA GLY A 304 28.25 77.12 -4.55
C GLY A 304 29.19 76.16 -5.26
N ASP A 305 30.52 76.33 -5.12
CA ASP A 305 31.49 75.47 -5.80
C ASP A 305 31.45 74.02 -5.24
N SER A 306 31.58 73.04 -6.14
CA SER A 306 31.77 71.64 -5.73
C SER A 306 33.19 71.46 -5.17
N LEU A 307 33.39 70.49 -4.27
CA LEU A 307 34.71 70.23 -3.70
C LEU A 307 35.76 69.96 -4.79
N GLU A 308 35.39 69.33 -5.90
CA GLU A 308 36.26 69.10 -7.06
C GLU A 308 36.70 70.41 -7.73
N THR A 309 35.80 71.38 -7.86
CA THR A 309 36.13 72.72 -8.38
C THR A 309 37.11 73.43 -7.44
N VAL A 310 36.90 73.35 -6.12
CA VAL A 310 37.79 73.95 -5.12
C VAL A 310 39.18 73.29 -5.14
N MET A 311 39.25 71.96 -5.32
CA MET A 311 40.51 71.22 -5.48
C MET A 311 41.29 71.62 -6.73
N ALA A 312 40.61 71.74 -7.88
CA ALA A 312 41.24 72.15 -9.14
C ALA A 312 41.82 73.59 -9.05
N VAL A 313 41.12 74.50 -8.38
CA VAL A 313 41.58 75.87 -8.13
C VAL A 313 42.82 75.89 -7.24
N ALA A 314 42.87 75.06 -6.19
CA ALA A 314 44.03 74.92 -5.32
C ALA A 314 45.27 74.36 -6.03
N GLU A 315 45.09 73.38 -6.92
CA GLU A 315 46.18 72.81 -7.73
C GLU A 315 46.79 73.82 -8.70
N LEU A 316 45.96 74.50 -9.48
CA LEU A 316 46.39 75.52 -10.45
C LEU A 316 47.14 76.67 -9.77
N PHE A 317 46.70 77.06 -8.57
CA PHE A 317 47.37 78.08 -7.79
C PHE A 317 48.76 77.63 -7.32
N LEU A 318 48.88 76.43 -6.75
CA LEU A 318 50.15 75.89 -6.27
C LEU A 318 51.17 75.72 -7.41
N GLU A 319 50.73 75.22 -8.57
CA GLU A 319 51.57 75.02 -9.76
C GLU A 319 52.12 76.37 -10.30
N ARG A 320 51.27 77.40 -10.37
CA ARG A 320 51.68 78.75 -10.76
C ARG A 320 52.74 79.33 -9.81
N GLN A 321 52.59 79.15 -8.51
CA GLN A 321 53.55 79.67 -7.52
C GLN A 321 54.89 78.94 -7.55
N PHE A 322 54.92 77.61 -7.76
CA PHE A 322 56.19 76.88 -7.92
C PHE A 322 57.00 77.39 -9.11
N LYS A 323 56.32 77.78 -10.20
CA LYS A 323 56.97 78.31 -11.40
C LYS A 323 57.57 79.70 -11.19
N VAL A 324 56.86 80.60 -10.52
CA VAL A 324 57.33 81.97 -10.21
C VAL A 324 58.54 81.96 -9.27
N ASP A 325 58.53 81.09 -8.26
CA ASP A 325 59.67 80.97 -7.32
C ASP A 325 60.95 80.52 -8.04
N ALA A 326 60.85 79.53 -8.93
CA ALA A 326 61.98 78.99 -9.68
C ALA A 326 62.63 80.04 -10.60
N GLU A 327 61.81 80.77 -11.37
CA GLU A 327 62.27 81.81 -12.31
C GLU A 327 62.98 82.99 -11.60
N ARG A 328 62.53 83.35 -10.39
CA ARG A 328 63.13 84.44 -9.60
C ARG A 328 64.50 84.09 -9.03
N THR A 329 64.69 82.87 -8.54
CA THR A 329 65.99 82.40 -8.03
C THR A 329 67.07 82.35 -9.11
N GLU A 330 66.70 82.00 -10.34
CA GLU A 330 67.64 81.87 -11.47
C GLU A 330 68.07 83.24 -12.02
N ALA A 331 67.15 84.21 -12.07
CA ALA A 331 67.45 85.58 -12.49
C ALA A 331 68.42 86.31 -11.54
N LEU A 332 68.25 86.16 -10.22
CA LEU A 332 69.11 86.81 -9.22
C LEU A 332 70.54 86.25 -9.21
N LYS A 333 70.69 84.94 -9.45
CA LYS A 333 72.01 84.27 -9.52
C LYS A 333 72.82 84.72 -10.76
N THR A 334 72.13 85.05 -11.84
CA THR A 334 72.75 85.49 -13.11
C THR A 334 73.27 86.93 -13.05
N VAL A 335 72.62 87.81 -12.29
CA VAL A 335 73.07 89.20 -12.10
C VAL A 335 74.29 89.29 -11.17
N GLY A 336 74.31 88.50 -10.09
CA GLY A 336 75.45 88.48 -9.15
C GLY A 336 76.75 88.00 -9.79
N THR A 337 76.67 86.91 -10.56
CA THR A 337 77.84 86.31 -11.23
C THR A 337 78.49 87.22 -12.27
N ARG A 338 77.72 88.03 -13.00
CA ARG A 338 78.26 88.97 -14.01
C ARG A 338 78.88 90.23 -13.39
N GLN A 339 78.46 90.65 -12.19
CA GLN A 339 79.05 91.80 -11.50
C GLN A 339 80.44 91.47 -10.94
N GLU A 340 80.58 90.26 -10.42
CA GLU A 340 81.86 89.75 -9.91
C GLU A 340 82.88 89.54 -11.03
N ASP A 341 82.45 89.10 -12.22
CA ASP A 341 83.32 88.86 -13.39
C ASP A 341 83.99 90.15 -13.91
N LEU A 342 83.25 91.25 -14.05
CA LEU A 342 83.81 92.55 -14.48
C LEU A 342 84.76 93.17 -13.44
N ALA A 343 84.39 93.09 -12.16
CA ALA A 343 85.20 93.61 -11.06
C ALA A 343 86.46 92.75 -10.80
N GLY A 344 86.39 91.45 -11.11
CA GLY A 344 87.51 90.52 -11.06
C GLY A 344 88.54 90.77 -12.16
N ARG A 345 88.10 91.01 -13.41
CA ARG A 345 89.03 91.17 -14.56
C ARG A 345 89.79 92.50 -14.56
N ARG A 346 89.21 93.57 -14.01
CA ARG A 346 89.93 94.85 -13.77
C ARG A 346 90.96 94.74 -12.65
N ARG A 347 90.66 94.00 -11.58
CA ARG A 347 91.62 93.70 -10.49
C ARG A 347 92.68 92.70 -10.93
N ALA A 348 92.39 91.74 -11.80
CA ALA A 348 93.34 90.72 -12.25
C ALA A 348 94.55 91.28 -13.02
N ILE A 349 94.44 92.46 -13.64
CA ILE A 349 95.56 93.13 -14.32
C ILE A 349 96.53 93.74 -13.31
N GLU A 350 96.04 94.38 -12.24
CA GLU A 350 96.87 94.98 -11.19
C GLU A 350 97.35 93.95 -10.15
N VAL A 351 96.58 92.89 -9.94
CA VAL A 351 96.86 91.81 -8.98
C VAL A 351 97.84 90.79 -9.56
N ALA A 352 97.89 90.56 -10.88
CA ALA A 352 98.86 89.63 -11.48
C ALA A 352 100.31 90.12 -11.36
N GLU A 353 100.54 91.44 -11.33
CA GLU A 353 101.88 92.03 -11.15
C GLU A 353 102.32 92.08 -9.68
N ARG A 354 101.39 92.18 -8.71
CA ARG A 354 101.72 92.14 -7.25
C ARG A 354 101.68 90.74 -6.63
N ARG A 355 100.84 89.82 -7.13
CA ARG A 355 100.67 88.48 -6.53
C ARG A 355 101.86 87.58 -6.68
N GLU A 356 102.65 87.71 -7.74
CA GLU A 356 103.82 86.84 -7.90
C GLU A 356 104.87 87.14 -6.82
N ASP A 357 105.05 88.43 -6.48
CA ASP A 357 105.98 88.88 -5.46
C ASP A 357 105.44 88.71 -4.02
N GLU A 358 104.15 88.96 -3.77
CA GLU A 358 103.53 88.80 -2.44
C GLU A 358 103.29 87.33 -2.05
N TRP A 359 103.02 86.44 -3.00
CA TRP A 359 102.75 85.02 -2.74
C TRP A 359 104.01 84.28 -2.26
N LEU A 360 105.17 84.57 -2.85
CA LEU A 360 106.45 83.99 -2.41
C LEU A 360 106.83 84.47 -1.00
N ALA A 361 106.49 85.70 -0.62
CA ALA A 361 106.73 86.25 0.71
C ALA A 361 105.73 85.75 1.77
N GLY A 362 104.45 85.62 1.41
CA GLY A 362 103.39 85.19 2.34
C GLY A 362 103.44 83.71 2.73
N VAL A 363 103.86 82.83 1.80
CA VAL A 363 104.04 81.39 2.11
C VAL A 363 105.20 81.18 3.09
N ALA A 364 106.27 81.98 2.99
CA ALA A 364 107.41 81.90 3.91
C ALA A 364 107.07 82.39 5.32
N GLU A 365 106.24 83.43 5.47
CA GLU A 365 105.88 83.98 6.78
C GLU A 365 104.80 83.14 7.49
N ALA A 366 103.84 82.56 6.76
CA ALA A 366 102.77 81.74 7.36
C ALA A 366 103.25 80.38 7.90
N LEU A 367 104.35 79.84 7.36
CA LEU A 367 104.95 78.58 7.82
C LEU A 367 105.88 78.77 9.03
N LYS A 368 106.21 80.01 9.39
CA LYS A 368 107.16 80.38 10.43
C LYS A 368 106.61 80.07 11.84
N GLY A 369 107.40 79.40 12.68
CA GLY A 369 106.97 78.97 14.03
C GLY A 369 106.06 77.73 14.04
N THR A 370 105.78 77.14 12.87
CA THR A 370 105.09 75.85 12.78
C THR A 370 106.09 74.73 12.53
N TRP A 371 105.71 73.48 12.82
CA TRP A 371 106.57 72.31 12.57
C TRP A 371 106.86 72.04 11.08
N LEU A 372 106.26 72.83 10.16
CA LEU A 372 106.44 72.75 8.70
C LEU A 372 107.43 73.79 8.14
N GLU A 373 107.99 74.66 9.00
CA GLU A 373 108.86 75.80 8.64
C GLU A 373 110.08 75.42 7.78
N ASN A 374 110.65 74.23 7.97
CA ASN A 374 111.89 73.81 7.32
C ASN A 374 111.75 72.57 6.41
N GLY A 375 110.53 72.14 6.07
CA GLY A 375 110.30 70.79 5.51
C GLY A 375 109.85 70.68 4.06
N ILE A 376 109.15 71.68 3.48
CA ILE A 376 108.40 71.49 2.22
C ILE A 376 108.43 72.77 1.36
N SER A 377 108.63 72.62 0.04
CA SER A 377 108.55 73.73 -0.93
C SER A 377 107.09 74.11 -1.24
N ALA A 378 106.84 75.35 -1.66
CA ALA A 378 105.49 75.91 -1.88
C ALA A 378 104.49 75.03 -2.69
N PRO A 379 104.89 74.20 -3.67
CA PRO A 379 103.98 73.28 -4.36
C PRO A 379 103.52 72.06 -3.52
N GLY A 380 104.20 71.72 -2.42
CA GLY A 380 103.92 70.52 -1.60
C GLY A 380 102.95 70.74 -0.43
N VAL A 381 102.56 71.98 -0.14
CA VAL A 381 101.68 72.35 0.98
C VAL A 381 100.24 71.82 0.81
N GLY A 382 99.79 71.62 -0.44
CA GLY A 382 98.44 71.13 -0.74
C GLY A 382 98.13 69.75 -0.16
N GLY A 383 99.06 68.81 -0.21
CA GLY A 383 98.82 67.43 0.25
C GLY A 383 98.64 67.29 1.77
N VAL A 384 99.18 68.23 2.56
CA VAL A 384 99.00 68.24 4.03
C VAL A 384 97.64 68.83 4.41
N LEU A 385 97.13 69.78 3.64
CA LEU A 385 95.82 70.40 3.86
C LEU A 385 94.67 69.42 3.55
N ASP A 386 94.83 68.55 2.54
CA ASP A 386 93.85 67.49 2.24
C ASP A 386 93.71 66.49 3.39
N GLN A 387 94.82 66.10 4.03
CA GLN A 387 94.81 65.23 5.22
C GLN A 387 94.13 65.87 6.44
N LEU A 388 94.26 67.19 6.61
CA LEU A 388 93.56 67.93 7.67
C LEU A 388 92.05 68.04 7.43
N ALA A 389 91.63 68.09 6.16
CA ALA A 389 90.21 68.04 5.80
C ALA A 389 89.60 66.66 6.11
N GLU A 390 90.33 65.57 5.83
CA GLU A 390 89.93 64.22 6.24
C GLU A 390 89.83 64.08 7.76
N LEU A 391 90.79 64.63 8.52
CA LEU A 391 90.75 64.63 9.99
C LEU A 391 89.50 65.34 10.53
N SER A 392 89.12 66.47 9.95
CA SER A 392 87.91 67.22 10.33
C SER A 392 86.64 66.37 10.13
N LYS A 393 86.54 65.67 9.01
CA LYS A 393 85.41 64.76 8.73
C LYS A 393 85.37 63.60 9.73
N CYS A 394 86.51 62.97 10.03
CA CYS A 394 86.60 61.92 11.03
C CYS A 394 86.20 62.41 12.45
N LEU A 395 86.48 63.66 12.80
CA LEU A 395 86.06 64.26 14.07
C LEU A 395 84.53 64.50 14.11
N GLN A 396 83.93 64.96 13.01
CA GLN A 396 82.47 65.08 12.90
C GLN A 396 81.77 63.72 13.02
N ASP A 397 82.30 62.69 12.37
CA ASP A 397 81.78 61.33 12.46
C ASP A 397 81.91 60.77 13.89
N ARG A 398 83.03 61.04 14.59
CA ARG A 398 83.20 60.72 16.02
C ARG A 398 82.13 61.41 16.87
N ASP A 399 81.90 62.71 16.68
CA ASP A 399 80.95 63.46 17.50
C ASP A 399 79.50 63.00 17.27
N ALA A 400 79.16 62.66 16.03
CA ALA A 400 77.86 62.07 15.70
C ALA A 400 77.67 60.69 16.36
N MET A 401 78.72 59.86 16.38
CA MET A 401 78.69 58.57 17.07
C MET A 401 78.62 58.74 18.60
N GLN A 402 79.34 59.70 19.18
CA GLN A 402 79.28 59.98 20.60
C GLN A 402 77.89 60.43 21.04
N LEU A 403 77.26 61.35 20.31
CA LEU A 403 75.87 61.77 20.58
C LEU A 403 74.90 60.59 20.55
N ARG A 404 75.12 59.61 19.66
CA ARG A 404 74.29 58.42 19.55
C ARG A 404 74.53 57.45 20.72
N ILE A 405 75.78 57.29 21.15
CA ILE A 405 76.11 56.53 22.36
C ILE A 405 75.43 57.16 23.57
N ASP A 406 75.55 58.48 23.76
CA ASP A 406 74.95 59.19 24.89
C ASP A 406 73.42 59.01 24.94
N LYS A 407 72.75 59.03 23.79
CA LYS A 407 71.29 58.75 23.71
C LYS A 407 70.95 57.32 24.05
N MET A 408 71.70 56.35 23.53
CA MET A 408 71.48 54.92 23.81
C MET A 408 71.75 54.59 25.29
N GLU A 409 72.74 55.24 25.90
CA GLU A 409 73.01 55.12 27.33
C GLU A 409 71.88 55.73 28.16
N ALA A 410 71.38 56.92 27.79
CA ALA A 410 70.23 57.52 28.45
C ALA A 410 68.95 56.66 28.34
N ASP A 411 68.68 56.06 27.18
CA ASP A 411 67.55 55.15 26.99
C ASP A 411 67.68 53.88 27.83
N ARG A 412 68.89 53.30 27.93
CA ARG A 412 69.19 52.16 28.80
C ARG A 412 68.97 52.52 30.27
N ASP A 413 69.45 53.67 30.70
CA ASP A 413 69.33 54.12 32.09
C ASP A 413 67.86 54.40 32.46
N ASN A 414 67.08 54.98 31.54
CA ASN A 414 65.63 55.15 31.74
C ASN A 414 64.89 53.80 31.82
N PHE A 415 65.22 52.84 30.95
CA PHE A 415 64.64 51.50 30.99
C PHE A 415 64.92 50.80 32.33
N LEU A 416 66.15 50.92 32.85
CA LEU A 416 66.53 50.42 34.17
C LEU A 416 65.66 51.02 35.29
N VAL A 417 65.45 52.35 35.27
CA VAL A 417 64.61 53.04 36.28
C VAL A 417 63.17 52.54 36.25
N GLU A 418 62.56 52.43 35.08
CA GLU A 418 61.16 52.01 34.93
C GLU A 418 60.96 50.53 35.34
N VAL A 419 61.83 49.62 34.89
CA VAL A 419 61.71 48.19 35.20
C VAL A 419 61.94 47.93 36.68
N THR A 420 62.88 48.63 37.32
CA THR A 420 63.12 48.50 38.76
C THR A 420 61.97 49.07 39.60
N ALA A 421 61.35 50.17 39.15
CA ALA A 421 60.15 50.72 39.81
C ALA A 421 58.98 49.72 39.78
N VAL A 422 58.71 49.11 38.63
CA VAL A 422 57.65 48.08 38.49
C VAL A 422 57.98 46.83 39.30
N ALA A 423 59.24 46.40 39.33
CA ALA A 423 59.67 45.26 40.16
C ALA A 423 59.44 45.51 41.65
N ALA A 424 59.74 46.72 42.13
CA ALA A 424 59.52 47.12 43.51
C ALA A 424 58.03 47.12 43.89
N GLU A 425 57.17 47.65 43.02
CA GLU A 425 55.72 47.64 43.23
C GLU A 425 55.14 46.21 43.20
N ALA A 426 55.68 45.35 42.33
CA ALA A 426 55.30 43.94 42.26
C ALA A 426 55.90 43.08 43.38
N GLY A 427 56.85 43.60 44.16
CA GLY A 427 57.59 42.84 45.17
C GLY A 427 58.50 41.75 44.60
N GLU A 428 58.97 41.90 43.35
CA GLU A 428 60.02 41.05 42.76
C GLU A 428 61.40 41.57 43.15
N ALA A 429 62.34 40.67 43.41
CA ALA A 429 63.72 41.05 43.68
C ALA A 429 64.38 41.59 42.40
N ALA A 430 64.88 42.83 42.45
CA ALA A 430 65.68 43.40 41.37
C ALA A 430 67.09 42.77 41.38
N ASP A 431 67.53 42.28 40.22
CA ASP A 431 68.93 41.95 39.95
C ASP A 431 69.42 42.96 38.92
N ASP A 432 70.35 43.82 39.35
CA ASP A 432 70.83 44.97 38.56
C ASP A 432 71.63 44.56 37.31
N ASN A 433 72.01 43.27 37.20
CA ASN A 433 72.85 42.79 36.10
C ASN A 433 72.07 42.33 34.85
N GLU A 434 70.75 42.12 34.93
CA GLU A 434 69.92 41.60 33.82
C GLU A 434 68.50 42.21 33.76
N PRO A 435 68.35 43.51 33.45
CA PRO A 435 67.06 44.20 33.46
C PRO A 435 66.07 43.68 32.41
N GLU A 436 66.54 43.18 31.26
CA GLU A 436 65.68 42.61 30.23
C GLU A 436 65.03 41.31 30.73
N GLN A 437 65.76 40.48 31.46
CA GLN A 437 65.24 39.26 32.08
C GLN A 437 64.23 39.58 33.18
N LEU A 438 64.46 40.64 33.95
CA LEU A 438 63.51 41.12 34.95
C LEU A 438 62.18 41.57 34.30
N ALA A 439 62.23 42.32 33.20
CA ALA A 439 61.04 42.73 32.45
C ALA A 439 60.25 41.52 31.89
N ILE A 440 60.95 40.51 31.35
CA ILE A 440 60.31 39.27 30.87
C ILE A 440 59.61 38.54 32.01
N ARG A 441 60.26 38.37 33.16
CA ARG A 441 59.66 37.71 34.34
C ARG A 441 58.42 38.46 34.84
N LEU A 442 58.45 39.79 34.87
CA LEU A 442 57.29 40.62 35.23
C LEU A 442 56.13 40.45 34.24
N ALA A 443 56.41 40.42 32.93
CA ALA A 443 55.40 40.17 31.90
C ALA A 443 54.78 38.77 32.03
N GLU A 444 55.57 37.73 32.24
CA GLU A 444 55.05 36.38 32.48
C GLU A 444 54.21 36.30 33.76
N ARG A 445 54.61 37.04 34.80
CA ARG A 445 53.86 37.09 36.06
C ARG A 445 52.51 37.79 35.88
N LEU A 446 52.47 38.88 35.10
CA LEU A 446 51.23 39.56 34.72
C LEU A 446 50.31 38.59 33.97
N GLU A 447 50.83 37.89 32.96
CA GLU A 447 50.05 36.93 32.18
C GLU A 447 49.49 35.80 33.06
N ARG A 448 50.29 35.26 33.99
CA ARG A 448 49.81 34.27 34.97
C ARG A 448 48.72 34.84 35.88
N ALA A 449 48.84 36.09 36.32
CA ALA A 449 47.85 36.75 37.16
C ALA A 449 46.53 37.00 36.40
N GLU A 450 46.59 37.41 35.14
CA GLU A 450 45.43 37.59 34.26
C GLU A 450 44.68 36.26 34.05
N ARG A 451 45.39 35.18 33.66
CA ARG A 451 44.79 33.84 33.52
C ARG A 451 44.15 33.35 34.83
N THR A 452 44.79 33.61 35.97
CA THR A 452 44.24 33.24 37.29
C THR A 452 42.97 34.03 37.61
N ARG A 453 42.94 35.32 37.27
CA ARG A 453 41.77 36.18 37.45
C ARG A 453 40.60 35.73 36.57
N GLU A 454 40.85 35.37 35.32
CA GLU A 454 39.85 34.82 34.41
C GLU A 454 39.32 33.47 34.89
N ALA A 455 40.20 32.56 35.31
CA ALA A 455 39.81 31.28 35.88
C ALA A 455 38.94 31.44 37.14
N LYS A 456 39.29 32.38 38.02
CA LYS A 456 38.47 32.72 39.20
C LYS A 456 37.09 33.25 38.78
N ALA A 457 37.02 34.14 37.81
CA ALA A 457 35.75 34.66 37.31
C ALA A 457 34.85 33.55 36.74
N SER A 458 35.44 32.62 35.97
CA SER A 458 34.72 31.44 35.47
C SER A 458 34.19 30.56 36.61
N LEU A 459 35.04 30.25 37.60
CA LEU A 459 34.65 29.41 38.75
C LEU A 459 33.54 30.05 39.60
N VAL A 460 33.54 31.37 39.75
CA VAL A 460 32.46 32.10 40.45
C VAL A 460 31.14 32.00 39.67
N ASN A 461 31.18 32.16 38.35
CA ASN A 461 29.99 32.00 37.51
C ASN A 461 29.48 30.55 37.55
N ASP A 462 30.38 29.56 37.52
CA ASP A 462 30.03 28.15 37.64
C ASP A 462 29.40 27.83 39.00
N LEU A 463 29.94 28.39 40.08
CA LEU A 463 29.39 28.24 41.42
C LEU A 463 27.99 28.83 41.53
N GLN A 464 27.75 30.02 40.97
CA GLN A 464 26.42 30.62 40.94
C GLN A 464 25.43 29.74 40.17
N ARG A 465 25.82 29.28 38.96
CA ARG A 465 24.99 28.36 38.16
C ARG A 465 24.63 27.09 38.91
N LEU A 466 25.57 26.51 39.65
CA LEU A 466 25.33 25.31 40.45
C LEU A 466 24.43 25.60 41.66
N GLN A 467 24.54 26.78 42.28
CA GLN A 467 23.64 27.22 43.36
C GLN A 467 22.21 27.40 42.85
N ASP A 468 22.02 28.11 41.75
CA ASP A 468 20.71 28.30 41.12
C ASP A 468 20.09 26.94 40.76
N GLY A 469 20.89 26.03 40.19
CA GLY A 469 20.46 24.67 39.86
C GLY A 469 20.05 23.87 41.10
N ARG A 470 20.76 24.04 42.23
CA ARG A 470 20.40 23.42 43.51
C ARG A 470 19.08 23.97 44.05
N GLU A 471 18.86 25.27 44.00
CA GLU A 471 17.61 25.89 44.47
C GLU A 471 16.39 25.39 43.70
N ILE A 472 16.52 25.23 42.37
CA ILE A 472 15.48 24.64 41.52
C ILE A 472 15.18 23.20 41.96
N LEU A 473 16.22 22.37 42.12
CA LEU A 473 16.05 20.97 42.55
C LEU A 473 15.44 20.87 43.96
N ASP A 474 15.83 21.72 44.89
CA ASP A 474 15.26 21.74 46.24
C ASP A 474 13.76 22.14 46.22
N ALA A 475 13.37 23.04 45.32
CA ALA A 475 11.97 23.39 45.09
C ALA A 475 11.16 22.23 44.48
N GLU A 476 11.73 21.49 43.53
CA GLU A 476 11.14 20.28 42.94
C GLU A 476 10.96 19.18 43.98
N ILE A 477 12.00 18.89 44.77
CA ILE A 477 11.93 17.92 45.88
C ILE A 477 10.82 18.31 46.85
N SER A 478 10.73 19.59 47.21
CA SER A 478 9.68 20.09 48.11
C SER A 478 8.27 19.99 47.51
N ALA A 479 8.12 20.13 46.19
CA ALA A 479 6.85 19.90 45.50
C ALA A 479 6.48 18.41 45.47
N HIS A 480 7.44 17.54 45.18
CA HIS A 480 7.25 16.09 45.19
C HIS A 480 6.92 15.55 46.57
N GLU A 481 7.58 16.02 47.63
CA GLU A 481 7.25 15.64 49.01
C GLU A 481 5.86 16.12 49.43
N ARG A 482 5.45 17.34 49.04
CA ARG A 482 4.06 17.80 49.25
C ARG A 482 3.06 16.88 48.55
N ARG A 483 3.28 16.56 47.28
CA ARG A 483 2.37 15.70 46.52
C ARG A 483 2.31 14.28 47.06
N LYS A 484 3.46 13.71 47.44
CA LYS A 484 3.55 12.42 48.12
C LYS A 484 2.70 12.44 49.40
N ASN A 485 2.86 13.46 50.25
CA ASN A 485 2.11 13.58 51.50
C ASN A 485 0.60 13.75 51.28
N GLU A 486 0.16 14.48 50.25
CA GLU A 486 -1.25 14.56 49.87
C GLU A 486 -1.82 13.17 49.54
N VAL A 487 -1.12 12.40 48.70
CA VAL A 487 -1.54 11.04 48.33
C VAL A 487 -1.57 10.12 49.55
N LEU A 488 -0.53 10.14 50.38
CA LEU A 488 -0.48 9.35 51.62
C LEU A 488 -1.65 9.69 52.56
N SER A 489 -2.00 10.98 52.69
CA SER A 489 -3.11 11.44 53.53
C SER A 489 -4.47 10.98 53.01
N VAL A 490 -4.71 11.02 51.70
CA VAL A 490 -5.98 10.57 51.10
C VAL A 490 -6.22 9.09 51.36
N PHE A 491 -5.16 8.27 51.26
CA PHE A 491 -5.24 6.83 51.48
C PHE A 491 -5.08 6.43 52.95
N GLY A 492 -4.69 7.37 53.84
CA GLY A 492 -4.46 7.12 55.26
C GLY A 492 -3.36 6.09 55.52
N VAL A 493 -2.27 6.17 54.76
CA VAL A 493 -1.13 5.22 54.79
C VAL A 493 0.20 5.95 54.97
N ALA A 494 1.23 5.23 55.40
CA ALA A 494 2.54 5.82 55.69
C ALA A 494 3.49 5.79 54.49
N THR A 495 3.25 4.90 53.51
CA THR A 495 4.15 4.67 52.37
C THR A 495 3.40 4.60 51.03
N LEU A 496 4.07 5.01 49.93
CA LEU A 496 3.46 4.95 48.59
C LEU A 496 3.23 3.50 48.12
N SER A 497 4.01 2.54 48.61
CA SER A 497 3.75 1.12 48.39
C SER A 497 2.43 0.67 49.01
N GLU A 498 2.09 1.16 50.21
CA GLU A 498 0.79 0.90 50.84
C GLU A 498 -0.36 1.57 50.08
N VAL A 499 -0.13 2.72 49.43
CA VAL A 499 -1.13 3.36 48.55
C VAL A 499 -1.48 2.42 47.40
N VAL A 500 -0.48 1.83 46.73
CA VAL A 500 -0.71 0.89 45.62
C VAL A 500 -1.50 -0.32 46.10
N GLN A 501 -1.12 -0.91 47.24
CA GLN A 501 -1.87 -2.05 47.81
C GLN A 501 -3.31 -1.68 48.15
N ARG A 502 -3.57 -0.49 48.71
CA ARG A 502 -4.95 -0.03 48.99
C ARG A 502 -5.73 0.31 47.72
N ASP A 503 -5.10 0.89 46.70
CA ASP A 503 -5.73 1.14 45.40
C ASP A 503 -6.13 -0.17 44.72
N GLU A 504 -5.29 -1.21 44.78
CA GLU A 504 -5.61 -2.56 44.30
C GLU A 504 -6.84 -3.13 45.03
N LEU A 505 -6.87 -3.05 46.37
CA LEU A 505 -8.03 -3.50 47.15
C LEU A 505 -9.32 -2.72 46.82
N LEU A 506 -9.21 -1.41 46.55
CA LEU A 506 -10.35 -0.58 46.14
C LEU A 506 -10.83 -0.97 44.74
N ARG A 507 -9.92 -1.22 43.80
CA ARG A 507 -10.26 -1.72 42.46
C ARG A 507 -10.90 -3.09 42.50
N ASP A 508 -10.39 -3.99 43.33
CA ASP A 508 -10.96 -5.33 43.50
C ASP A 508 -12.34 -5.25 44.14
N ARG A 509 -12.53 -4.37 45.14
CA ARG A 509 -13.86 -4.06 45.69
C ARG A 509 -14.82 -3.57 44.60
N ASP A 510 -14.39 -2.61 43.78
CA ASP A 510 -15.24 -2.02 42.76
C ASP A 510 -15.57 -3.02 41.65
N ARG A 511 -14.59 -3.83 41.23
CA ARG A 511 -14.81 -4.97 40.32
C ARG A 511 -15.82 -5.95 40.89
N LEU A 512 -15.64 -6.40 42.14
CA LEU A 512 -16.57 -7.32 42.78
C LEU A 512 -17.98 -6.74 42.89
N ARG A 513 -18.11 -5.43 43.17
CA ARG A 513 -19.42 -4.75 43.19
C ARG A 513 -20.08 -4.73 41.82
N THR A 514 -19.32 -4.46 40.77
CA THR A 514 -19.83 -4.52 39.40
C THR A 514 -20.25 -5.94 39.05
N THR A 515 -19.42 -6.95 39.34
CA THR A 515 -19.75 -8.36 39.10
C THR A 515 -20.99 -8.80 39.88
N VAL A 516 -21.14 -8.36 41.13
CA VAL A 516 -22.36 -8.63 41.90
C VAL A 516 -23.57 -8.00 41.22
N ALA A 517 -23.51 -6.72 40.83
CA ALA A 517 -24.61 -6.04 40.15
C ALA A 517 -24.98 -6.72 38.81
N GLU A 518 -23.97 -7.11 38.01
CA GLU A 518 -24.16 -7.83 36.74
C GLU A 518 -24.83 -9.19 36.97
N LEU A 519 -24.38 -9.95 37.98
CA LEU A 519 -24.98 -11.25 38.31
C LEU A 519 -26.40 -11.08 38.87
N GLU A 520 -26.64 -10.06 39.69
CA GLU A 520 -27.98 -9.72 40.20
C GLU A 520 -28.95 -9.36 39.07
N GLU A 521 -28.49 -8.57 38.09
CA GLU A 521 -29.26 -8.22 36.90
C GLU A 521 -29.49 -9.44 35.99
N GLN A 522 -28.45 -10.26 35.77
CA GLN A 522 -28.56 -11.48 34.98
C GLN A 522 -29.60 -12.43 35.56
N VAL A 523 -29.54 -12.71 36.87
CA VAL A 523 -30.51 -13.60 37.54
C VAL A 523 -31.92 -12.99 37.48
N SER A 524 -32.05 -11.68 37.66
CA SER A 524 -33.35 -11.00 37.56
C SER A 524 -33.93 -11.07 36.13
N SER A 525 -33.08 -10.92 35.11
CA SER A 525 -33.46 -11.00 33.70
C SER A 525 -33.84 -12.43 33.28
N GLU A 526 -33.07 -13.44 33.68
CA GLU A 526 -33.33 -14.85 33.33
C GLU A 526 -34.66 -15.33 33.96
N LEU A 527 -34.99 -14.84 35.14
CA LEU A 527 -36.26 -15.13 35.82
C LEU A 527 -37.40 -14.15 35.47
N ALA A 528 -37.13 -13.15 34.62
CA ALA A 528 -38.07 -12.10 34.21
C ALA A 528 -38.75 -11.37 35.39
N VAL A 529 -37.97 -11.00 36.40
CA VAL A 529 -38.40 -10.25 37.59
C VAL A 529 -37.72 -8.89 37.70
N GLU A 530 -38.34 -7.95 38.43
CA GLU A 530 -37.86 -6.56 38.50
C GLU A 530 -36.64 -6.36 39.40
N GLY A 531 -36.31 -7.33 40.28
CA GLY A 531 -35.14 -7.19 41.14
C GLY A 531 -34.67 -8.49 41.81
N PHE A 532 -33.42 -8.48 42.23
CA PHE A 532 -32.71 -9.67 42.72
C PHE A 532 -33.36 -10.33 43.95
N GLU A 533 -33.92 -9.55 44.88
CA GLU A 533 -34.62 -10.09 46.05
C GLU A 533 -35.86 -10.92 45.67
N GLN A 534 -36.57 -10.54 44.62
CA GLN A 534 -37.70 -11.33 44.09
C GLN A 534 -37.19 -12.61 43.41
N ALA A 535 -36.12 -12.48 42.62
CA ALA A 535 -35.45 -13.60 41.95
C ALA A 535 -34.98 -14.65 42.97
N ARG A 536 -34.34 -14.19 44.05
CA ARG A 536 -33.88 -15.02 45.17
C ARG A 536 -35.05 -15.72 45.87
N SER A 537 -36.15 -15.01 46.15
CA SER A 537 -37.32 -15.62 46.77
C SER A 537 -37.97 -16.71 45.90
N ILE A 538 -37.93 -16.57 44.58
CA ILE A 538 -38.41 -17.61 43.65
C ILE A 538 -37.48 -18.82 43.73
N LEU A 539 -36.16 -18.60 43.63
CA LEU A 539 -35.17 -19.67 43.68
C LEU A 539 -35.16 -20.43 45.01
N ASP A 540 -35.32 -19.74 46.14
CA ASP A 540 -35.40 -20.36 47.47
C ASP A 540 -36.66 -21.22 47.66
N ALA A 541 -37.73 -20.94 46.89
CA ALA A 541 -38.99 -21.69 46.92
C ALA A 541 -39.03 -22.86 45.91
N VAL A 542 -38.07 -22.92 44.98
CA VAL A 542 -37.98 -23.96 43.96
C VAL A 542 -37.31 -25.22 44.53
N ASP A 543 -37.98 -26.35 44.35
CA ASP A 543 -37.38 -27.67 44.63
C ASP A 543 -36.50 -28.10 43.45
N LEU A 544 -35.18 -28.00 43.65
CA LEU A 544 -34.17 -28.33 42.64
C LEU A 544 -34.23 -29.79 42.19
N ASP A 545 -34.62 -30.71 43.08
CA ASP A 545 -34.70 -32.13 42.75
C ASP A 545 -35.86 -32.40 41.79
N SER A 546 -37.02 -31.77 42.03
CA SER A 546 -38.17 -31.83 41.11
C SER A 546 -37.88 -31.18 39.76
N LEU A 547 -37.20 -30.02 39.73
CA LEU A 547 -36.83 -29.34 38.49
C LEU A 547 -35.79 -30.15 37.68
N ALA A 548 -34.88 -30.86 38.34
CA ALA A 548 -33.93 -31.75 37.68
C ALA A 548 -34.63 -32.94 37.01
N ILE A 549 -35.68 -33.48 37.63
CA ILE A 549 -36.53 -34.53 37.03
C ILE A 549 -37.27 -33.98 35.81
N GLU A 550 -37.92 -32.82 35.92
CA GLU A 550 -38.64 -32.19 34.81
C GLU A 550 -37.71 -31.87 33.63
N LYS A 551 -36.49 -31.39 33.91
CA LYS A 551 -35.46 -31.18 32.90
C LYS A 551 -35.08 -32.49 32.20
N ALA A 552 -34.83 -33.56 32.94
CA ALA A 552 -34.48 -34.86 32.35
C ALA A 552 -35.61 -35.41 31.45
N GLU A 553 -36.88 -35.25 31.87
CA GLU A 553 -38.04 -35.62 31.06
C GLU A 553 -38.18 -34.74 29.79
N ALA A 554 -37.91 -33.43 29.91
CA ALA A 554 -37.91 -32.52 28.77
C ALA A 554 -36.77 -32.83 27.79
N GLU A 555 -35.56 -33.12 28.28
CA GLU A 555 -34.42 -33.56 27.47
C GLU A 555 -34.70 -34.89 26.76
N GLN A 556 -35.36 -35.84 27.44
CA GLN A 556 -35.77 -37.10 26.82
C GLN A 556 -36.82 -36.87 25.73
N ARG A 557 -37.81 -35.99 25.97
CA ARG A 557 -38.79 -35.60 24.94
C ARG A 557 -38.14 -34.89 23.75
N LEU A 558 -37.17 -34.01 24.00
CA LEU A 558 -36.40 -33.32 22.97
C LEU A 558 -35.61 -34.31 22.13
N HIS A 559 -34.86 -35.23 22.76
CA HIS A 559 -34.13 -36.27 22.05
C HIS A 559 -35.03 -37.19 21.22
N ALA A 560 -36.20 -37.57 21.73
CA ALA A 560 -37.19 -38.33 20.97
C ALA A 560 -37.71 -37.55 19.75
N SER A 561 -37.91 -36.23 19.91
CA SER A 561 -38.36 -35.34 18.84
C SER A 561 -37.28 -35.13 17.78
N ASP A 562 -36.01 -34.95 18.18
CA ASP A 562 -34.87 -34.84 17.28
C ASP A 562 -34.63 -36.13 16.47
N GLU A 563 -34.79 -37.28 17.10
CA GLU A 563 -34.71 -38.56 16.41
C GLU A 563 -35.87 -38.72 15.41
N ALA A 564 -37.09 -38.32 15.79
CA ALA A 564 -38.22 -38.31 14.87
C ALA A 564 -37.97 -37.35 13.68
N ILE A 565 -37.46 -36.14 13.94
CA ILE A 565 -37.10 -35.17 12.88
C ILE A 565 -36.02 -35.75 11.97
N ARG A 566 -34.96 -36.34 12.51
CA ARG A 566 -33.91 -37.00 11.71
C ARG A 566 -34.47 -38.12 10.84
N GLN A 567 -35.36 -38.95 11.38
CA GLN A 567 -36.01 -40.01 10.60
C GLN A 567 -36.90 -39.44 9.49
N GLN A 568 -37.65 -38.35 9.75
CA GLN A 568 -38.44 -37.69 8.71
C GLN A 568 -37.56 -37.02 7.66
N LEU A 569 -36.43 -36.41 8.05
CA LEU A 569 -35.47 -35.83 7.13
C LEU A 569 -34.86 -36.91 6.22
N ILE A 570 -34.45 -38.06 6.78
CA ILE A 570 -33.96 -39.19 5.99
C ILE A 570 -35.04 -39.68 5.02
N ARG A 571 -36.31 -39.74 5.44
CA ARG A 571 -37.43 -40.12 4.55
C ARG A 571 -37.64 -39.08 3.45
N GLN A 572 -37.57 -37.79 3.78
CA GLN A 572 -37.69 -36.69 2.83
C GLN A 572 -36.55 -36.73 1.82
N THR A 573 -35.29 -36.81 2.27
CA THR A 573 -34.13 -36.92 1.38
C THR A 573 -34.24 -38.14 0.48
N ARG A 574 -34.62 -39.32 1.01
CA ARG A 574 -34.86 -40.51 0.17
C ARG A 574 -36.00 -40.32 -0.83
N ALA A 575 -37.03 -39.53 -0.50
CA ALA A 575 -38.12 -39.24 -1.41
C ALA A 575 -37.68 -38.23 -2.48
N THR A 576 -36.88 -37.22 -2.11
CA THR A 576 -36.26 -36.25 -3.02
C THR A 576 -35.27 -36.93 -3.95
N ASP A 577 -34.36 -37.78 -3.46
CA ASP A 577 -33.44 -38.58 -4.28
C ASP A 577 -34.21 -39.46 -5.28
N LYS A 578 -35.36 -40.02 -4.88
CA LYS A 578 -36.24 -40.79 -5.77
C LYS A 578 -36.92 -39.90 -6.82
N LEU A 579 -37.23 -38.65 -6.50
CA LEU A 579 -37.81 -37.69 -7.44
C LEU A 579 -36.74 -37.15 -8.39
N ASP A 580 -35.54 -36.83 -7.91
CA ASP A 580 -34.41 -36.36 -8.72
C ASP A 580 -33.87 -37.48 -9.63
N ALA A 581 -33.96 -38.74 -9.20
CA ALA A 581 -33.71 -39.91 -10.06
C ALA A 581 -34.71 -40.02 -11.23
N ILE A 582 -35.90 -39.38 -11.11
CA ILE A 582 -36.81 -39.13 -12.23
C ILE A 582 -36.35 -37.82 -12.89
N GLY A 583 -35.14 -37.82 -13.44
CA GLY A 583 -34.59 -36.67 -14.14
C GLY A 583 -35.46 -36.29 -15.35
N GLY A 584 -35.53 -34.99 -15.66
CA GLY A 584 -36.13 -34.44 -16.88
C GLY A 584 -35.36 -34.76 -18.17
N ASP A 585 -34.54 -35.81 -18.15
CA ASP A 585 -33.79 -36.29 -19.31
C ASP A 585 -34.65 -37.21 -20.16
N SER A 586 -34.27 -37.31 -21.44
CA SER A 586 -34.88 -38.16 -22.47
C SER A 586 -34.89 -39.66 -22.16
N ALA A 587 -34.47 -40.09 -20.96
CA ALA A 587 -34.51 -41.46 -20.47
C ALA A 587 -35.94 -42.03 -20.47
N VAL A 588 -36.95 -41.28 -20.01
CA VAL A 588 -38.35 -41.74 -20.03
C VAL A 588 -38.87 -41.89 -21.47
N ALA A 589 -38.54 -40.93 -22.34
CA ALA A 589 -38.89 -40.98 -23.75
C ALA A 589 -38.19 -42.13 -24.50
N ARG A 590 -36.93 -42.41 -24.15
CA ARG A 590 -36.15 -43.53 -24.69
C ARG A 590 -36.69 -44.88 -24.22
N ILE A 591 -37.05 -45.01 -22.94
CA ILE A 591 -37.67 -46.23 -22.40
C ILE A 591 -39.03 -46.47 -23.04
N ASP A 592 -39.85 -45.42 -23.28
CA ASP A 592 -41.13 -45.59 -23.97
C ASP A 592 -40.95 -45.94 -25.46
N ALA A 593 -39.92 -45.41 -26.12
CA ALA A 593 -39.55 -45.82 -27.48
C ALA A 593 -39.08 -47.28 -27.53
N GLU A 594 -38.19 -47.71 -26.62
CA GLU A 594 -37.75 -49.10 -26.48
C GLU A 594 -38.91 -50.04 -26.19
N ARG A 595 -39.83 -49.65 -25.30
CA ARG A 595 -41.05 -50.41 -24.99
C ARG A 595 -41.90 -50.61 -26.26
N ARG A 596 -42.08 -49.57 -27.07
CA ARG A 596 -42.85 -49.67 -28.33
C ARG A 596 -42.16 -50.61 -29.33
N THR A 597 -40.84 -50.53 -29.46
CA THR A 597 -40.08 -51.46 -30.30
C THR A 597 -40.22 -52.90 -29.84
N VAL A 598 -40.08 -53.17 -28.53
CA VAL A 598 -40.24 -54.52 -27.97
C VAL A 598 -41.67 -55.04 -28.18
N LEU A 599 -42.70 -54.20 -28.03
CA LEU A 599 -44.08 -54.60 -28.28
C LEU A 599 -44.31 -54.99 -29.75
N LEU A 600 -43.74 -54.25 -30.70
CA LEU A 600 -43.80 -54.58 -32.12
C LEU A 600 -43.06 -55.90 -32.43
N GLU A 601 -41.89 -56.12 -31.82
CA GLU A 601 -41.20 -57.40 -31.96
C GLU A 601 -41.99 -58.58 -31.37
N ILE A 602 -42.66 -58.38 -30.23
CA ILE A 602 -43.54 -59.39 -29.64
C ILE A 602 -44.69 -59.70 -30.59
N GLU A 603 -45.30 -58.68 -31.18
CA GLU A 603 -46.38 -58.85 -32.14
C GLU A 603 -45.92 -59.65 -33.37
N GLU A 604 -44.80 -59.27 -33.99
CA GLU A 604 -44.21 -59.99 -35.14
C GLU A 604 -43.88 -61.45 -34.79
N LYS A 605 -43.23 -61.68 -33.64
CA LYS A 605 -42.88 -63.03 -33.18
C LYS A 605 -44.12 -63.85 -32.81
N ALA A 606 -45.16 -63.23 -32.27
CA ALA A 606 -46.42 -63.89 -31.93
C ALA A 606 -47.15 -64.34 -33.19
N VAL A 607 -47.23 -63.49 -34.23
CA VAL A 607 -47.80 -63.87 -35.53
C VAL A 607 -47.06 -65.08 -36.10
N ARG A 608 -45.72 -65.02 -36.15
CA ARG A 608 -44.90 -66.13 -36.66
C ARG A 608 -45.07 -67.42 -35.84
N TYR A 609 -45.19 -67.32 -34.51
CA TYR A 609 -45.45 -68.47 -33.65
C TYR A 609 -46.82 -69.10 -33.94
N ILE A 610 -47.86 -68.28 -34.11
CA ILE A 610 -49.21 -68.74 -34.43
C ILE A 610 -49.21 -69.49 -35.77
N GLU A 611 -48.58 -68.94 -36.80
CA GLU A 611 -48.44 -69.59 -38.12
C GLU A 611 -47.75 -70.96 -38.01
N LEU A 612 -46.61 -71.03 -37.33
CA LEU A 612 -45.88 -72.28 -37.09
C LEU A 612 -46.73 -73.30 -36.31
N LYS A 613 -47.45 -72.86 -35.28
CA LYS A 613 -48.26 -73.75 -34.44
C LYS A 613 -49.46 -74.30 -35.22
N LEU A 614 -50.12 -73.47 -36.02
CA LEU A 614 -51.16 -73.90 -36.97
C LEU A 614 -50.62 -74.90 -37.98
N GLY A 615 -49.40 -74.70 -38.49
CA GLY A 615 -48.70 -75.65 -39.36
C GLY A 615 -48.50 -77.01 -38.70
N ILE A 616 -47.97 -77.04 -37.47
CA ILE A 616 -47.76 -78.27 -36.69
C ILE A 616 -49.09 -78.98 -36.42
N MET A 617 -50.13 -78.24 -36.01
CA MET A 617 -51.45 -78.82 -35.75
C MET A 617 -52.07 -79.43 -37.01
N SER A 618 -51.95 -78.75 -38.15
CA SER A 618 -52.47 -79.23 -39.44
C SER A 618 -51.75 -80.52 -39.88
N ALA A 619 -50.42 -80.56 -39.78
CA ALA A 619 -49.64 -81.76 -40.08
C ALA A 619 -49.97 -82.92 -39.13
N GLY A 620 -50.13 -82.63 -37.82
CA GLY A 620 -50.55 -83.62 -36.83
C GLY A 620 -51.92 -84.20 -37.12
N ASN A 621 -52.88 -83.38 -37.54
CA ASN A 621 -54.22 -83.83 -37.91
C ASN A 621 -54.20 -84.71 -39.18
N ALA A 622 -53.39 -84.35 -40.18
CA ALA A 622 -53.23 -85.15 -41.39
C ALA A 622 -52.65 -86.56 -41.08
N LEU A 623 -51.63 -86.63 -40.22
CA LEU A 623 -51.06 -87.89 -39.73
C LEU A 623 -52.08 -88.74 -38.96
N ARG A 624 -52.95 -88.12 -38.15
CA ARG A 624 -54.02 -88.84 -37.43
C ARG A 624 -55.02 -89.46 -38.40
N LEU A 625 -55.53 -88.67 -39.35
CA LEU A 625 -56.48 -89.13 -40.39
C LEU A 625 -55.92 -90.28 -41.23
N TYR A 626 -54.63 -90.23 -41.58
CA TYR A 626 -53.96 -91.32 -42.30
C TYR A 626 -53.94 -92.62 -41.49
N ARG A 627 -53.59 -92.56 -40.19
CA ARG A 627 -53.58 -93.74 -39.31
C ARG A 627 -54.96 -94.34 -39.12
N GLU A 628 -55.98 -93.53 -38.90
CA GLU A 628 -57.35 -94.00 -38.68
C GLU A 628 -57.89 -94.78 -39.90
N ARG A 629 -57.63 -94.32 -41.13
CA ARG A 629 -58.11 -95.02 -42.33
C ARG A 629 -57.45 -96.37 -42.58
N HIS A 630 -56.14 -96.49 -42.37
CA HIS A 630 -55.40 -97.73 -42.63
C HIS A 630 -55.46 -98.75 -41.48
N ARG A 631 -55.84 -98.33 -40.27
CA ARG A 631 -55.93 -99.22 -39.10
C ARG A 631 -57.17 -100.12 -39.11
N SER A 632 -58.31 -99.60 -39.55
CA SER A 632 -59.60 -100.29 -39.48
C SER A 632 -59.62 -101.57 -40.34
N GLY A 633 -59.15 -101.49 -41.58
CA GLY A 633 -59.17 -102.62 -42.52
C GLY A 633 -58.20 -103.76 -42.17
N MET A 634 -57.03 -103.44 -41.61
CA MET A 634 -56.09 -104.46 -41.12
C MET A 634 -56.62 -105.16 -39.86
N MET A 635 -57.23 -104.41 -38.93
CA MET A 635 -57.75 -104.98 -37.68
C MET A 635 -58.93 -105.91 -37.93
N GLU A 636 -59.84 -105.53 -38.83
CA GLU A 636 -60.98 -106.34 -39.23
C GLU A 636 -60.54 -107.69 -39.80
N ARG A 637 -59.59 -107.68 -40.77
CA ARG A 637 -59.06 -108.93 -41.34
C ARG A 637 -58.31 -109.80 -40.33
N ALA A 638 -57.54 -109.19 -39.42
CA ALA A 638 -56.86 -109.93 -38.37
C ALA A 638 -57.87 -110.57 -37.40
N SER A 639 -58.95 -109.85 -37.09
CA SER A 639 -60.05 -110.32 -36.25
C SER A 639 -60.72 -111.55 -36.86
N ASP A 640 -61.06 -111.49 -38.15
CA ASP A 640 -61.71 -112.59 -38.86
C ASP A 640 -60.81 -113.83 -38.97
N ALA A 641 -59.54 -113.64 -39.34
CA ALA A 641 -58.58 -114.74 -39.42
C ALA A 641 -58.34 -115.39 -38.05
N PHE A 642 -58.27 -114.60 -36.99
CA PHE A 642 -58.10 -115.12 -35.63
C PHE A 642 -59.34 -115.88 -35.15
N ALA A 643 -60.54 -115.38 -35.44
CA ALA A 643 -61.78 -116.08 -35.14
C ALA A 643 -61.87 -117.41 -35.88
N LEU A 644 -61.45 -117.46 -37.15
CA LEU A 644 -61.43 -118.69 -37.95
C LEU A 644 -60.42 -119.72 -37.40
N MET A 645 -59.16 -119.32 -37.17
CA MET A 645 -58.11 -120.22 -36.66
C MET A 645 -58.42 -120.79 -35.28
N THR A 646 -59.18 -120.04 -34.47
CA THR A 646 -59.59 -120.48 -33.13
C THR A 646 -60.95 -121.18 -33.14
N ARG A 647 -61.54 -121.42 -34.33
CA ARG A 647 -62.88 -121.98 -34.55
C ARG A 647 -63.96 -121.31 -33.70
N GLY A 648 -63.88 -119.98 -33.60
CA GLY A 648 -64.79 -119.14 -32.85
C GLY A 648 -64.64 -119.22 -31.32
N GLN A 649 -63.58 -119.83 -30.78
CA GLN A 649 -63.26 -119.70 -29.35
C GLN A 649 -63.02 -118.23 -28.98
N TYR A 650 -62.38 -117.49 -29.90
CA TYR A 650 -62.32 -116.04 -29.87
C TYR A 650 -63.19 -115.51 -31.02
N SER A 651 -64.07 -114.56 -30.71
CA SER A 651 -65.01 -113.98 -31.67
C SER A 651 -64.39 -112.84 -32.47
N GLY A 652 -63.24 -112.31 -32.05
CA GLY A 652 -62.54 -111.26 -32.78
C GLY A 652 -61.43 -110.57 -31.99
N LEU A 653 -60.89 -109.50 -32.59
CA LEU A 653 -59.83 -108.66 -32.04
C LEU A 653 -60.27 -107.20 -31.96
N THR A 654 -59.85 -106.50 -30.90
CA THR A 654 -60.06 -105.06 -30.72
C THR A 654 -58.83 -104.41 -30.10
N THR A 655 -58.74 -103.08 -30.14
CA THR A 655 -57.68 -102.33 -29.47
C THR A 655 -58.23 -101.44 -28.37
N GLN A 656 -57.48 -101.35 -27.27
CA GLN A 656 -57.77 -100.41 -26.18
C GLN A 656 -56.70 -99.32 -26.15
N PRO A 657 -57.07 -98.03 -26.18
CA PRO A 657 -56.12 -96.94 -26.13
C PRO A 657 -55.46 -96.82 -24.74
N VAL A 658 -54.15 -96.66 -24.73
CA VAL A 658 -53.33 -96.44 -23.52
C VAL A 658 -52.43 -95.22 -23.70
N LYS A 659 -51.89 -94.68 -22.60
CA LYS A 659 -51.02 -93.49 -22.65
C LYS A 659 -49.73 -93.83 -23.42
N GLY A 660 -49.62 -93.34 -24.65
CA GLY A 660 -48.47 -93.60 -25.53
C GLY A 660 -48.69 -94.65 -26.63
N GLY A 661 -49.89 -95.21 -26.78
CA GLY A 661 -50.19 -96.18 -27.85
C GLY A 661 -51.53 -96.89 -27.67
N GLU A 662 -51.66 -98.10 -28.22
CA GLU A 662 -52.82 -98.97 -28.02
C GLU A 662 -52.35 -100.40 -27.76
N VAL A 663 -53.15 -101.16 -26.99
CA VAL A 663 -52.89 -102.58 -26.70
C VAL A 663 -53.95 -103.44 -27.37
N LEU A 664 -53.53 -104.59 -27.93
CA LEU A 664 -54.40 -105.53 -28.63
C LEU A 664 -55.10 -106.49 -27.66
N ILE A 665 -56.41 -106.67 -27.86
CA ILE A 665 -57.29 -107.48 -27.01
C ILE A 665 -58.06 -108.49 -27.86
N ALA A 666 -58.03 -109.75 -27.44
CA ALA A 666 -58.83 -110.82 -28.02
C ALA A 666 -60.15 -110.98 -27.27
N LEU A 667 -61.25 -111.00 -28.00
CA LEU A 667 -62.61 -111.19 -27.47
C LEU A 667 -62.93 -112.68 -27.49
N GLN A 668 -63.31 -113.25 -26.34
CA GLN A 668 -63.75 -114.63 -26.21
C GLN A 668 -65.25 -114.76 -26.48
N ARG A 669 -65.69 -115.95 -26.90
CA ARG A 669 -67.09 -116.24 -27.23
C ARG A 669 -68.06 -116.07 -26.04
N ASP A 670 -67.56 -116.17 -24.81
CA ASP A 670 -68.31 -115.97 -23.56
C ASP A 670 -68.44 -114.49 -23.15
N GLY A 671 -67.95 -113.56 -23.98
CA GLY A 671 -67.98 -112.12 -23.73
C GLY A 671 -66.83 -111.62 -22.87
N GLN A 672 -65.94 -112.49 -22.38
CA GLN A 672 -64.71 -112.06 -21.72
C GLN A 672 -63.69 -111.58 -22.75
N SER A 673 -62.74 -110.76 -22.31
CA SER A 673 -61.67 -110.27 -23.16
C SER A 673 -60.31 -110.50 -22.50
N LYS A 674 -59.32 -110.88 -23.31
CA LYS A 674 -57.95 -111.13 -22.86
C LYS A 674 -56.98 -110.29 -23.64
N VAL A 675 -56.08 -109.61 -22.93
CA VAL A 675 -54.91 -108.97 -23.55
C VAL A 675 -54.05 -110.05 -24.18
N ALA A 676 -53.38 -109.75 -25.31
CA ALA A 676 -52.58 -110.71 -26.06
C ALA A 676 -51.60 -111.54 -25.20
N ASP A 677 -51.01 -110.94 -24.16
CA ASP A 677 -50.07 -111.62 -23.24
C ASP A 677 -50.72 -112.70 -22.36
N ALA A 678 -52.02 -112.58 -22.09
CA ALA A 678 -52.80 -113.52 -21.29
C ALA A 678 -53.34 -114.71 -22.11
N LEU A 679 -53.08 -114.74 -23.42
CA LEU A 679 -53.41 -115.87 -24.29
C LEU A 679 -52.45 -117.04 -24.04
N SER A 680 -52.96 -118.27 -24.15
CA SER A 680 -52.12 -119.47 -24.17
C SER A 680 -51.09 -119.38 -25.30
N LYS A 681 -49.97 -120.09 -25.18
CA LYS A 681 -48.90 -120.07 -26.20
C LYS A 681 -49.45 -120.34 -27.61
N GLY A 682 -50.31 -121.35 -27.77
CA GLY A 682 -50.95 -121.67 -29.05
C GLY A 682 -51.89 -120.57 -29.56
N ALA A 683 -52.76 -120.00 -28.71
CA ALA A 683 -53.65 -118.90 -29.11
C ALA A 683 -52.86 -117.62 -29.47
N ARG A 684 -51.72 -117.38 -28.82
CA ARG A 684 -50.84 -116.24 -29.13
C ARG A 684 -50.14 -116.41 -30.48
N PHE A 685 -49.74 -117.64 -30.82
CA PHE A 685 -49.19 -117.95 -32.15
C PHE A 685 -50.25 -117.81 -33.24
N GLN A 686 -51.49 -118.24 -32.99
CA GLN A 686 -52.62 -118.01 -33.90
C GLN A 686 -52.91 -116.51 -34.07
N LEU A 687 -52.86 -115.73 -33.00
CA LEU A 687 -53.01 -114.27 -33.06
C LEU A 687 -51.91 -113.62 -33.89
N TYR A 688 -50.65 -114.00 -33.64
CA TYR A 688 -49.52 -113.50 -34.40
C TYR A 688 -49.63 -113.84 -35.89
N LEU A 689 -50.05 -115.07 -36.21
CA LEU A 689 -50.28 -115.49 -37.59
C LEU A 689 -51.43 -114.70 -38.24
N ALA A 690 -52.55 -114.52 -37.54
CA ALA A 690 -53.69 -113.74 -38.02
C ALA A 690 -53.30 -112.28 -38.34
N LEU A 691 -52.49 -111.65 -37.49
CA LEU A 691 -51.94 -110.31 -37.74
C LEU A 691 -51.02 -110.28 -38.97
N ARG A 692 -50.17 -111.31 -39.14
CA ARG A 692 -49.28 -111.41 -40.30
C ARG A 692 -50.05 -111.63 -41.60
N LEU A 693 -51.11 -112.44 -41.57
CA LEU A 693 -52.01 -112.62 -42.72
C LEU A 693 -52.72 -111.30 -43.06
N ALA A 694 -53.29 -110.61 -42.08
CA ALA A 694 -53.95 -109.33 -42.31
C ALA A 694 -52.99 -108.27 -42.87
N GLY A 695 -51.77 -108.21 -42.31
CA GLY A 695 -50.71 -107.34 -42.83
C GLY A 695 -50.29 -107.70 -44.25
N TYR A 696 -50.22 -108.99 -44.58
CA TYR A 696 -49.94 -109.46 -45.92
C TYR A 696 -51.02 -109.03 -46.91
N TYR A 697 -52.30 -109.24 -46.58
CA TYR A 697 -53.42 -108.82 -47.43
C TYR A 697 -53.48 -107.31 -47.63
N GLU A 698 -53.22 -106.52 -46.58
CA GLU A 698 -53.15 -105.05 -46.70
C GLU A 698 -51.98 -104.63 -47.60
N PHE A 699 -50.83 -105.31 -47.50
CA PHE A 699 -49.69 -105.07 -48.36
C PHE A 699 -49.98 -105.45 -49.83
N ALA A 700 -50.51 -106.65 -50.06
CA ALA A 700 -50.81 -107.19 -51.39
C ALA A 700 -51.92 -106.40 -52.12
N GLN A 701 -52.79 -105.70 -51.39
CA GLN A 701 -53.83 -104.84 -51.98
C GLN A 701 -53.25 -103.58 -52.64
N PHE A 702 -52.17 -103.01 -52.10
CA PHE A 702 -51.62 -101.74 -52.57
C PHE A 702 -50.25 -101.90 -53.26
N ARG A 703 -49.65 -103.10 -53.26
CA ARG A 703 -48.32 -103.39 -53.79
C ARG A 703 -48.25 -104.81 -54.37
N PRO A 704 -47.32 -105.10 -55.31
CA PRO A 704 -47.10 -106.47 -55.80
C PRO A 704 -46.83 -107.45 -54.63
N SER A 705 -47.55 -108.56 -54.61
CA SER A 705 -47.48 -109.57 -53.55
C SER A 705 -46.11 -110.27 -53.55
N VAL A 706 -45.46 -110.32 -52.39
CA VAL A 706 -44.24 -111.14 -52.14
C VAL A 706 -44.63 -112.55 -51.67
N PRO A 707 -43.77 -113.58 -51.80
CA PRO A 707 -44.09 -114.89 -51.25
C PRO A 707 -44.20 -114.85 -49.72
N PHE A 708 -45.25 -115.45 -49.17
CA PHE A 708 -45.41 -115.67 -47.74
C PHE A 708 -44.78 -117.01 -47.36
N ILE A 709 -43.74 -116.99 -46.54
CA ILE A 709 -43.01 -118.19 -46.11
C ILE A 709 -43.31 -118.43 -44.64
N ALA A 710 -43.83 -119.62 -44.33
CA ALA A 710 -44.08 -120.08 -42.97
C ALA A 710 -43.28 -121.35 -42.69
N ASP A 711 -42.37 -121.27 -41.73
CA ASP A 711 -41.47 -122.37 -41.35
C ASP A 711 -41.93 -122.96 -40.01
N ASP A 712 -42.53 -124.14 -40.08
CA ASP A 712 -42.96 -125.01 -38.98
C ASP A 712 -43.79 -124.35 -37.87
N ILE A 713 -44.54 -123.31 -38.23
CA ILE A 713 -45.29 -122.49 -37.28
C ILE A 713 -46.51 -123.21 -36.65
N MET A 714 -46.85 -124.42 -37.12
CA MET A 714 -48.01 -125.19 -36.64
C MET A 714 -47.66 -126.31 -35.66
N GLU A 715 -46.41 -126.41 -35.17
CA GLU A 715 -45.99 -127.43 -34.18
C GLU A 715 -46.94 -127.53 -32.96
N THR A 716 -47.49 -126.41 -32.52
CA THR A 716 -48.37 -126.34 -31.33
C THR A 716 -49.86 -126.47 -31.64
N PHE A 717 -50.24 -126.73 -32.90
CA PHE A 717 -51.63 -126.73 -33.34
C PHE A 717 -52.14 -128.17 -33.43
N ASP A 718 -53.34 -128.41 -32.92
CA ASP A 718 -54.02 -129.69 -33.12
C ASP A 718 -54.42 -129.86 -34.61
N HIS A 719 -54.71 -131.10 -35.05
CA HIS A 719 -55.08 -131.40 -36.45
C HIS A 719 -56.18 -130.48 -36.97
N VAL A 720 -57.15 -130.22 -36.11
CA VAL A 720 -58.37 -129.44 -36.33
C VAL A 720 -58.04 -127.96 -36.58
N ARG A 721 -57.11 -127.36 -35.82
CA ARG A 721 -56.63 -125.98 -36.04
C ARG A 721 -55.74 -125.88 -37.27
N SER A 722 -54.89 -126.86 -37.51
CA SER A 722 -54.02 -126.89 -38.70
C SER A 722 -54.84 -126.92 -39.99
N GLU A 723 -55.98 -127.61 -40.03
CA GLU A 723 -56.93 -127.57 -41.15
C GLU A 723 -57.40 -126.13 -41.48
N GLU A 724 -57.81 -125.36 -40.46
CA GLU A 724 -58.30 -123.99 -40.66
C GLU A 724 -57.21 -123.05 -41.17
N VAL A 725 -55.98 -123.23 -40.68
CA VAL A 725 -54.83 -122.44 -41.13
C VAL A 725 -54.47 -122.79 -42.57
N PHE A 726 -54.48 -124.06 -42.95
CA PHE A 726 -54.26 -124.44 -44.35
C PHE A 726 -55.36 -123.91 -45.27
N ARG A 727 -56.62 -123.84 -44.81
CA ARG A 727 -57.69 -123.18 -45.57
C ARG A 727 -57.38 -121.70 -45.82
N LEU A 728 -56.97 -120.98 -44.77
CA LEU A 728 -56.54 -119.58 -44.88
C LEU A 728 -55.30 -119.42 -45.78
N PHE A 729 -54.34 -120.34 -45.73
CA PHE A 729 -53.21 -120.34 -46.66
C PHE A 729 -53.63 -120.61 -48.10
N GLY A 730 -54.63 -121.46 -48.32
CA GLY A 730 -55.24 -121.67 -49.63
C GLY A 730 -55.90 -120.40 -50.16
N GLU A 731 -56.64 -119.67 -49.33
CA GLU A 731 -57.19 -118.37 -49.69
C GLU A 731 -56.10 -117.32 -49.92
N MET A 732 -55.05 -117.32 -49.11
CA MET A 732 -53.91 -116.41 -49.32
C MET A 732 -53.16 -116.73 -50.62
N ALA A 733 -53.11 -118.00 -51.01
CA ALA A 733 -52.49 -118.45 -52.26
C ALA A 733 -53.15 -117.85 -53.51
N SER A 734 -54.41 -117.39 -53.44
CA SER A 734 -55.04 -116.67 -54.55
C SER A 734 -54.54 -115.23 -54.69
N ALA A 735 -53.99 -114.64 -53.64
CA ALA A 735 -53.45 -113.28 -53.63
C ALA A 735 -51.93 -113.23 -53.85
N GLY A 736 -51.20 -114.30 -53.52
CA GLY A 736 -49.77 -114.44 -53.80
C GLY A 736 -49.21 -115.79 -53.33
N GLN A 737 -47.94 -116.08 -53.61
CA GLN A 737 -47.38 -117.41 -53.33
C GLN A 737 -47.27 -117.68 -51.83
N VAL A 738 -47.71 -118.86 -51.38
CA VAL A 738 -47.55 -119.34 -50.00
C VAL A 738 -46.65 -120.57 -49.98
N ILE A 739 -45.57 -120.52 -49.18
CA ILE A 739 -44.60 -121.60 -49.01
C ILE A 739 -44.64 -122.01 -47.54
N TYR A 740 -45.11 -123.22 -47.26
CA TYR A 740 -45.08 -123.81 -45.92
C TYR A 740 -44.01 -124.89 -45.85
N LEU A 741 -43.08 -124.74 -44.91
CA LEU A 741 -42.03 -125.72 -44.62
C LEU A 741 -42.40 -126.43 -43.33
N THR A 742 -42.35 -127.75 -43.30
CA THR A 742 -42.58 -128.53 -42.09
C THR A 742 -41.85 -129.86 -42.14
N HIS A 743 -41.46 -130.36 -40.97
CA HIS A 743 -40.92 -131.71 -40.80
C HIS A 743 -42.01 -132.73 -40.42
N HIS A 744 -43.27 -132.30 -40.21
CA HIS A 744 -44.37 -133.15 -39.78
C HIS A 744 -45.18 -133.70 -40.97
N GLN A 745 -44.97 -134.99 -41.29
CA GLN A 745 -45.65 -135.65 -42.42
C GLN A 745 -47.18 -135.60 -42.35
N HIS A 746 -47.78 -135.64 -41.15
CA HIS A 746 -49.23 -135.54 -40.99
C HIS A 746 -49.80 -134.17 -41.43
N LEU A 747 -49.03 -133.06 -41.33
CA LEU A 747 -49.48 -131.76 -41.80
C LEU A 747 -49.53 -131.70 -43.33
N CYS A 748 -48.63 -132.40 -44.02
CA CYS A 748 -48.66 -132.58 -45.46
C CYS A 748 -49.96 -133.31 -45.91
N GLU A 749 -50.42 -134.29 -45.14
CA GLU A 749 -51.69 -134.98 -45.41
C GLU A 749 -52.90 -134.06 -45.22
N ILE A 750 -52.92 -133.28 -44.14
CA ILE A 750 -53.98 -132.28 -43.87
C ILE A 750 -53.99 -131.22 -44.98
N ALA A 751 -52.84 -130.71 -45.39
CA ALA A 751 -52.73 -129.71 -46.45
C ALA A 751 -53.31 -130.24 -47.77
N LYS A 752 -53.00 -131.49 -48.15
CA LYS A 752 -53.58 -132.16 -49.34
C LYS A 752 -55.10 -132.31 -49.25
N ALA A 753 -55.62 -132.62 -48.06
CA ALA A 753 -57.05 -132.78 -47.86
C ALA A 753 -57.82 -131.45 -47.96
N VAL A 754 -57.27 -130.38 -47.38
CA VAL A 754 -57.94 -129.06 -47.31
C VAL A 754 -57.72 -128.21 -48.55
N VAL A 755 -56.53 -128.30 -49.17
CA VAL A 755 -56.14 -127.52 -50.35
C VAL A 755 -55.75 -128.49 -51.48
N PRO A 756 -56.71 -128.94 -52.31
CA PRO A 756 -56.46 -129.95 -53.34
C PRO A 756 -55.39 -129.57 -54.38
N SER A 757 -55.11 -128.27 -54.55
CA SER A 757 -54.10 -127.73 -55.45
C SER A 757 -52.68 -127.66 -54.86
N VAL A 758 -52.48 -128.09 -53.60
CA VAL A 758 -51.17 -128.00 -52.94
C VAL A 758 -50.14 -128.90 -53.61
N ALA A 759 -48.97 -128.35 -53.93
CA ALA A 759 -47.81 -129.11 -54.38
C ALA A 759 -46.92 -129.44 -53.16
N ILE A 760 -46.70 -130.73 -52.91
CA ILE A 760 -45.81 -131.19 -51.83
C ILE A 760 -44.46 -131.57 -52.42
N HIS A 761 -43.43 -130.85 -52.00
CA HIS A 761 -42.04 -131.12 -52.37
C HIS A 761 -41.33 -131.76 -51.17
N GLU A 762 -41.01 -133.05 -51.27
CA GLU A 762 -40.17 -133.74 -50.27
C GLU A 762 -38.71 -133.37 -50.51
N LEU A 763 -38.15 -132.56 -49.61
CA LEU A 763 -36.73 -132.18 -49.61
C LEU A 763 -35.94 -133.29 -48.89
N ARG A 764 -35.08 -134.00 -49.63
CA ARG A 764 -34.20 -135.07 -49.10
C ARG A 764 -32.93 -134.53 -48.48
#